data_AF-A0A8T7DTS8-F1
#
_entry.id   AF-A0A8T7DTS8-F1
#
_cell.length_a   1.000
_cell.length_b   1.000
_cell.length_c   1.000
_cell.angle_alpha   90.00
_cell.angle_beta   90.00
_cell.angle_gamma   90.00
#
_symmetry.space_group_name_H-M   'P 1'
#
loop_
_entity.id
_entity.type
_entity.pdbx_description
1 polymer ?
#
loop_
_entity_poly.entity_id
_entity_poly.type
_entity_poly.pdbx_seq_one_letter_code
_entity_poly.pdbx_strand_id
1 'polypeptide(L)'
;MSIRLVADPVECLCDFLREHPADAHKLMHQFLSLGRPLLLRTDLIDAYKALCQVADDRQRLSAIADCFHLCQEAVLNHAWVIFAFRRRVARWSYLRIHVETMGVEEVQVNEFLRFKEHLIAHQPEDAFMLEIDLAPFDREFFKLHEPDSIGRGVEFLNRRLSSHLFEAMGKRAEHVLEFLSVHRYRNQQLMLNDDIRDLQALRDALRIAMQLLSELPEDTPWEQTVHDLRSLGFEPGWGRDVERTRETMGLLLEILEAPSPDHLEAFLGRVPMIFSLAIISPHGYFGQSNVLGRPDTGGQVVYILDQVRALEQEMYDRLYAQGLDINPQIMVITRLIPDADGTTCDQRIEHIAGTRNARILRVPFHSASGERIRPWISRFEIWPYLERFANDAEREILAELGGRPDLIIGNYSDGNLVASLMSRRLGVTQCNIAHALEKTKYLYSDLYWKENEPQYHFSCQFTADLIAMNTADFIITSTYQEIAGTRENLGQYESYASFTMPGLYRVRQGIDVYDPKFNIVSPGADPEVYFSYTESDRRFAHLHDEIETLIYGDNEVIPSRGVLIDRDKPPIFTLARMDRIKNVTGLVEWYGRDQALRTAANLLIASGHIDPEDSEDEEERSQIKRMHELMDEYELDGQVRWIERQVDKERNSEIYRYVADRRGIFVQPALFEAFGLTVIEAMGCGLPTFATCYGGPAEIIEDGKSGFHIDPNHGELAAQRIARFLELCREENYHWEHVSQGGLERVNTRYTWRLYAERMMTLSRIYGFWKHVRGLKRIATRRHLDMFYALQFRPLAATLEQD
;
A
#
# COMPACT_ATOMS: atom_id res chain seq x y z
N MET A 1 -20.35 39.64 -6.64
CA MET A 1 -20.09 38.50 -7.55
C MET A 1 -20.99 37.36 -7.13
N SER A 2 -22.01 37.04 -7.94
CA SER A 2 -22.89 35.90 -7.67
C SER A 2 -22.07 34.63 -7.89
N ILE A 3 -21.81 33.88 -6.82
CA ILE A 3 -21.21 32.55 -6.91
C ILE A 3 -22.25 31.70 -7.66
N ARG A 4 -22.03 31.45 -8.95
CA ARG A 4 -22.80 30.42 -9.65
C ARG A 4 -22.44 29.10 -8.94
N LEU A 5 -23.39 28.56 -8.19
CA LEU A 5 -23.36 27.16 -7.79
C LEU A 5 -23.16 26.37 -9.08
N VAL A 6 -22.03 25.69 -9.21
CA VAL A 6 -21.81 24.72 -10.28
C VAL A 6 -22.89 23.65 -10.08
N ALA A 7 -23.79 23.49 -11.06
CA ALA A 7 -24.85 22.49 -11.00
C ALA A 7 -24.22 21.10 -10.83
N ASP A 8 -24.85 20.23 -10.03
CA ASP A 8 -24.35 18.89 -9.81
C ASP A 8 -24.31 18.11 -11.13
N PRO A 9 -23.17 17.56 -11.57
CA PRO A 9 -23.09 16.89 -12.88
C PRO A 9 -24.07 15.72 -13.04
N VAL A 10 -24.48 15.09 -11.95
CA VAL A 10 -25.50 14.03 -11.97
C VAL A 10 -26.90 14.61 -12.16
N GLU A 11 -27.20 15.77 -11.56
CA GLU A 11 -28.46 16.49 -11.81
C GLU A 11 -28.52 17.02 -13.24
N CYS A 12 -27.40 17.52 -13.78
CA CYS A 12 -27.29 17.92 -15.18
C CYS A 12 -27.63 16.77 -16.14
N LEU A 13 -27.23 15.54 -15.83
CA LEU A 13 -27.62 14.37 -16.61
C LEU A 13 -29.14 14.12 -16.50
N CYS A 14 -29.71 14.16 -15.30
CA CYS A 14 -31.16 14.01 -15.12
C CYS A 14 -31.97 15.08 -15.88
N ASP A 15 -31.48 16.32 -15.92
CA ASP A 15 -32.08 17.40 -16.69
C ASP A 15 -31.94 17.16 -18.19
N PHE A 16 -30.75 16.77 -18.66
CA PHE A 16 -30.50 16.42 -20.06
C PHE A 16 -31.42 15.29 -20.55
N LEU A 17 -31.60 14.23 -19.75
CA LEU A 17 -32.49 13.12 -20.09
C LEU A 17 -33.95 13.56 -20.26
N ARG A 18 -34.39 14.57 -19.50
CA ARG A 18 -35.76 15.12 -19.56
C ARG A 18 -35.94 16.15 -20.68
N GLU A 19 -34.97 17.03 -20.88
CA GLU A 19 -35.05 18.16 -21.81
C GLU A 19 -34.65 17.78 -23.25
N HIS A 20 -33.81 16.75 -23.40
CA HIS A 20 -33.24 16.33 -24.69
C HIS A 20 -33.36 14.81 -24.94
N PRO A 21 -34.58 14.23 -24.90
CA PRO A 21 -34.77 12.79 -24.98
C PRO A 21 -34.19 12.17 -26.26
N ALA A 22 -34.30 12.83 -27.42
CA ALA A 22 -33.75 12.30 -28.67
C ALA A 22 -32.22 12.13 -28.64
N ASP A 23 -31.49 13.06 -28.02
CA ASP A 23 -30.04 12.97 -27.87
C ASP A 23 -29.65 11.98 -26.76
N ALA A 24 -30.46 11.90 -25.71
CA ALA A 24 -30.34 10.86 -24.68
C ALA A 24 -30.53 9.44 -25.25
N HIS A 25 -31.50 9.22 -26.12
CA HIS A 25 -31.67 7.94 -26.82
C HIS A 25 -30.45 7.58 -27.65
N LYS A 26 -29.88 8.53 -28.41
CA LYS A 26 -28.63 8.30 -29.17
C LYS A 26 -27.49 7.88 -28.25
N LEU A 27 -27.35 8.55 -27.11
CA LEU A 27 -26.32 8.25 -26.12
C LEU A 27 -26.49 6.85 -25.50
N MET A 28 -27.71 6.49 -25.08
CA MET A 28 -27.99 5.15 -24.55
C MET A 28 -27.78 4.07 -25.62
N HIS A 29 -28.18 4.32 -26.86
CA HIS A 29 -27.92 3.41 -27.98
C HIS A 29 -26.42 3.28 -28.29
N GLN A 30 -25.64 4.35 -28.15
CA GLN A 30 -24.19 4.29 -28.30
C GLN A 30 -23.52 3.43 -27.23
N PHE A 31 -24.02 3.45 -25.99
CA PHE A 31 -23.53 2.53 -24.96
C PHE A 31 -23.96 1.07 -25.22
N LEU A 32 -25.21 0.86 -25.62
CA LEU A 32 -25.73 -0.47 -25.97
C LEU A 32 -25.02 -1.08 -27.19
N SER A 33 -24.60 -0.26 -28.15
CA SER A 33 -23.93 -0.72 -29.38
C SER A 33 -22.53 -1.29 -29.13
N LEU A 34 -21.92 -1.00 -27.98
CA LEU A 34 -20.67 -1.63 -27.55
C LEU A 34 -20.81 -3.13 -27.27
N GLY A 35 -22.05 -3.65 -27.14
CA GLY A 35 -22.34 -5.08 -27.04
C GLY A 35 -21.85 -5.74 -25.75
N ARG A 36 -21.49 -4.97 -24.71
CA ARG A 36 -20.99 -5.47 -23.43
C ARG A 36 -21.97 -5.09 -22.30
N PRO A 37 -22.30 -6.01 -21.38
CA PRO A 37 -23.23 -5.73 -20.27
C PRO A 37 -22.62 -4.85 -19.17
N LEU A 38 -21.29 -4.79 -19.11
CA LEU A 38 -20.53 -3.97 -18.18
C LEU A 38 -19.64 -3.02 -18.98
N LEU A 39 -19.70 -1.74 -18.65
CA LEU A 39 -18.85 -0.70 -19.23
C LEU A 39 -18.07 -0.02 -18.12
N LEU A 40 -16.77 0.13 -18.33
CA LEU A 40 -15.92 0.93 -17.46
C LEU A 40 -15.97 2.41 -17.83
N ARG A 41 -15.44 3.24 -16.93
CA ARG A 41 -15.25 4.67 -17.15
C ARG A 41 -14.63 5.01 -18.50
N THR A 42 -13.56 4.32 -18.92
CA THR A 42 -12.91 4.56 -20.22
C THR A 42 -13.85 4.27 -21.37
N ASP A 43 -14.55 3.12 -21.35
CA ASP A 43 -15.55 2.77 -22.36
C ASP A 43 -16.64 3.85 -22.49
N LEU A 44 -17.11 4.36 -21.36
CA LEU A 44 -18.14 5.41 -21.29
C LEU A 44 -17.63 6.74 -21.86
N ILE A 45 -16.43 7.16 -21.47
CA ILE A 45 -15.81 8.40 -21.93
C ILE A 45 -15.52 8.33 -23.44
N ASP A 46 -15.01 7.20 -23.93
CA ASP A 46 -14.66 7.05 -25.33
C ASP A 46 -15.89 6.98 -26.22
N ALA A 47 -16.93 6.25 -25.80
CA ALA A 47 -18.22 6.22 -26.48
C ALA A 47 -18.88 7.60 -26.50
N TYR A 48 -18.81 8.34 -25.38
CA TYR A 48 -19.30 9.71 -25.30
C TYR A 48 -18.52 10.67 -26.24
N LYS A 49 -17.18 10.59 -26.25
CA LYS A 49 -16.32 11.41 -27.13
C LYS A 49 -16.57 11.09 -28.60
N ALA A 50 -16.71 9.82 -28.95
CA ALA A 50 -17.04 9.39 -30.31
C ALA A 50 -18.38 9.98 -30.77
N LEU A 51 -19.40 9.96 -29.90
CA LEU A 51 -20.69 10.59 -30.20
C LEU A 51 -20.53 12.11 -30.41
N CYS A 52 -19.77 12.79 -29.55
CA CYS A 52 -19.51 14.22 -29.69
C CYS A 52 -18.78 14.58 -31.00
N GLN A 53 -17.95 13.70 -31.55
CA GLN A 53 -17.26 13.96 -32.80
C GLN A 53 -18.21 14.01 -34.00
N VAL A 54 -19.26 13.18 -33.99
CA VAL A 54 -20.20 12.96 -35.11
C VAL A 54 -21.51 13.75 -34.96
N ALA A 55 -21.86 14.19 -33.75
CA ALA A 55 -23.10 14.91 -33.49
C ALA A 55 -23.02 16.40 -33.87
N ASP A 56 -24.05 16.90 -34.57
CA ASP A 56 -24.24 18.34 -34.85
C ASP A 56 -24.49 19.16 -33.56
N ASP A 57 -24.96 18.52 -32.49
CA ASP A 57 -25.36 19.14 -31.22
C ASP A 57 -24.25 19.10 -30.13
N ARG A 58 -22.97 19.27 -30.52
CA ARG A 58 -21.80 19.26 -29.60
C ARG A 58 -21.99 20.12 -28.35
N GLN A 59 -22.65 21.27 -28.47
CA GLN A 59 -22.87 22.19 -27.37
C GLN A 59 -23.80 21.61 -26.30
N ARG A 60 -24.81 20.81 -26.66
CA ARG A 60 -25.71 20.15 -25.68
C ARG A 60 -25.04 18.99 -24.99
N LEU A 61 -24.31 18.15 -25.75
CA LEU A 61 -23.56 17.04 -25.17
C LEU A 61 -22.46 17.51 -24.23
N SER A 62 -21.87 18.69 -24.47
CA SER A 62 -20.87 19.27 -23.57
C SER A 62 -21.42 19.58 -22.16
N ALA A 63 -22.74 19.76 -22.01
CA ALA A 63 -23.36 20.02 -20.71
C ALA A 63 -23.31 18.83 -19.74
N ILE A 64 -23.13 17.61 -20.27
CA ILE A 64 -23.05 16.37 -19.49
C ILE A 64 -21.64 15.75 -19.48
N ALA A 65 -20.64 16.44 -20.04
CA ALA A 65 -19.26 15.93 -20.12
C ALA A 65 -18.71 15.55 -18.73
N ASP A 66 -18.89 16.43 -17.76
CA ASP A 66 -18.42 16.25 -16.38
C ASP A 66 -19.05 15.04 -15.68
N CYS A 67 -20.26 14.63 -16.10
CA CYS A 67 -20.95 13.48 -15.54
C CYS A 67 -20.20 12.17 -15.83
N PHE A 68 -19.70 12.01 -17.06
CA PHE A 68 -18.92 10.83 -17.45
C PHE A 68 -17.54 10.79 -16.81
N HIS A 69 -16.99 11.93 -16.43
CA HIS A 69 -15.76 11.96 -15.62
C HIS A 69 -15.97 11.42 -14.20
N LEU A 70 -17.17 11.55 -13.63
CA LEU A 70 -17.54 11.02 -12.30
C LEU A 70 -18.08 9.59 -12.34
N CYS A 71 -18.56 9.14 -13.51
CA CYS A 71 -19.08 7.78 -13.69
C CYS A 71 -17.95 6.76 -13.65
N GLN A 72 -18.03 5.79 -12.74
CA GLN A 72 -17.00 4.76 -12.59
C GLN A 72 -17.30 3.52 -13.44
N GLU A 73 -18.56 3.11 -13.48
CA GLU A 73 -19.03 2.00 -14.30
C GLU A 73 -20.51 2.17 -14.65
N ALA A 74 -20.93 1.51 -15.71
CA ALA A 74 -22.33 1.33 -16.07
C ALA A 74 -22.62 -0.15 -16.32
N VAL A 75 -23.79 -0.59 -15.88
CA VAL A 75 -24.30 -1.94 -16.14
C VAL A 75 -25.59 -1.84 -16.94
N LEU A 76 -25.71 -2.64 -17.99
CA LEU A 76 -26.79 -2.50 -18.96
C LEU A 76 -27.39 -3.84 -19.39
N ASN A 77 -28.69 -3.80 -19.63
CA ASN A 77 -29.41 -4.78 -20.44
C ASN A 77 -30.27 -4.03 -21.49
N HIS A 78 -31.11 -4.76 -22.22
CA HIS A 78 -31.93 -4.16 -23.29
C HIS A 78 -32.95 -3.11 -22.81
N ALA A 79 -33.37 -3.16 -21.54
CA ALA A 79 -34.39 -2.27 -20.99
C ALA A 79 -33.82 -1.18 -20.07
N TRP A 80 -32.72 -1.48 -19.36
CA TRP A 80 -32.20 -0.65 -18.27
C TRP A 80 -30.70 -0.44 -18.37
N VAL A 81 -30.28 0.77 -18.03
CA VAL A 81 -28.87 1.12 -17.75
C VAL A 81 -28.80 1.64 -16.32
N ILE A 82 -27.88 1.11 -15.51
CA ILE A 82 -27.59 1.64 -14.18
C ILE A 82 -26.17 2.19 -14.15
N PHE A 83 -26.04 3.49 -13.90
CA PHE A 83 -24.77 4.18 -13.77
C PHE A 83 -24.35 4.28 -12.30
N ALA A 84 -23.09 3.97 -12.01
CA ALA A 84 -22.47 4.18 -10.71
C ALA A 84 -21.63 5.47 -10.73
N PHE A 85 -22.17 6.53 -10.12
CA PHE A 85 -21.50 7.83 -10.03
C PHE A 85 -20.77 7.98 -8.71
N ARG A 86 -19.49 8.31 -8.79
CA ARG A 86 -18.67 8.71 -7.64
C ARG A 86 -18.66 10.23 -7.54
N ARG A 87 -19.70 10.80 -6.91
CA ARG A 87 -19.91 12.27 -6.83
C ARG A 87 -18.76 13.00 -6.13
N ARG A 88 -18.18 12.34 -5.12
CA ARG A 88 -16.93 12.73 -4.46
C ARG A 88 -16.28 11.48 -3.88
N VAL A 89 -15.09 11.63 -3.34
CA VAL A 89 -14.34 10.54 -2.72
C VAL A 89 -15.21 9.74 -1.73
N ALA A 90 -15.37 8.44 -1.99
CA ALA A 90 -16.21 7.50 -1.23
C ALA A 90 -17.67 7.91 -1.04
N ARG A 91 -18.23 8.68 -1.97
CA ARG A 91 -19.65 9.05 -1.97
C ARG A 91 -20.25 8.75 -3.34
N TRP A 92 -21.19 7.82 -3.30
CA TRP A 92 -21.72 7.16 -4.47
C TRP A 92 -23.21 7.44 -4.61
N SER A 93 -23.68 7.52 -5.84
CA SER A 93 -25.09 7.50 -6.21
C SER A 93 -25.26 6.57 -7.41
N TYR A 94 -26.34 5.81 -7.42
CA TYR A 94 -26.62 4.84 -8.48
C TYR A 94 -27.90 5.27 -9.20
N LEU A 95 -27.82 5.56 -10.49
CA LEU A 95 -28.97 5.99 -11.27
C LEU A 95 -29.37 4.90 -12.27
N ARG A 96 -30.60 4.40 -12.13
CA ARG A 96 -31.23 3.48 -13.08
C ARG A 96 -32.06 4.27 -14.08
N ILE A 97 -31.84 4.00 -15.36
CA ILE A 97 -32.47 4.68 -16.49
C ILE A 97 -33.12 3.63 -17.41
N HIS A 98 -34.39 3.84 -17.74
CA HIS A 98 -35.10 3.02 -18.73
C HIS A 98 -34.77 3.49 -20.14
N VAL A 99 -34.28 2.58 -21.00
CA VAL A 99 -33.77 2.89 -22.35
C VAL A 99 -34.85 3.44 -23.28
N GLU A 100 -36.10 2.99 -23.18
CA GLU A 100 -37.18 3.53 -24.04
C GLU A 100 -37.81 4.82 -23.49
N THR A 101 -38.19 4.85 -22.21
CA THR A 101 -38.95 5.96 -21.63
C THR A 101 -38.07 7.11 -21.14
N MET A 102 -36.75 6.92 -21.05
CA MET A 102 -35.82 7.83 -20.37
C MET A 102 -36.19 8.12 -18.91
N GLY A 103 -37.01 7.26 -18.29
CA GLY A 103 -37.35 7.37 -16.87
C GLY A 103 -36.12 7.13 -16.00
N VAL A 104 -35.89 8.00 -15.02
CA VAL A 104 -34.70 7.98 -14.14
C VAL A 104 -35.13 7.73 -12.69
N GLU A 105 -34.40 6.88 -12.01
CA GLU A 105 -34.58 6.55 -10.59
C GLU A 105 -33.23 6.41 -9.90
N GLU A 106 -33.08 6.99 -8.71
CA GLU A 106 -31.93 6.70 -7.85
C GLU A 106 -32.19 5.41 -7.06
N VAL A 107 -31.27 4.45 -7.19
CA VAL A 107 -31.36 3.14 -6.55
C VAL A 107 -30.30 2.99 -5.46
N GLN A 108 -30.56 2.08 -4.51
CA GLN A 108 -29.60 1.77 -3.46
C GLN A 108 -28.48 0.85 -3.98
N VAL A 109 -27.32 0.84 -3.30
CA VAL A 109 -26.15 0.02 -3.71
C VAL A 109 -26.48 -1.47 -3.81
N ASN A 110 -27.35 -1.99 -2.95
CA ASN A 110 -27.76 -3.39 -2.98
C ASN A 110 -28.56 -3.73 -4.25
N GLU A 111 -29.41 -2.83 -4.73
CA GLU A 111 -30.15 -3.00 -5.99
C GLU A 111 -29.20 -2.97 -7.20
N PHE A 112 -28.22 -2.05 -7.17
CA PHE A 112 -27.15 -2.02 -8.17
C PHE A 112 -26.37 -3.33 -8.20
N LEU A 113 -25.89 -3.81 -7.05
CA LEU A 113 -25.14 -5.07 -6.95
C LEU A 113 -25.98 -6.28 -7.38
N ARG A 114 -27.26 -6.35 -6.98
CA ARG A 114 -28.19 -7.39 -7.46
C ARG A 114 -28.33 -7.37 -8.98
N PHE A 115 -28.44 -6.19 -9.58
CA PHE A 115 -28.50 -6.08 -11.04
C PHE A 115 -27.23 -6.64 -11.70
N LYS A 116 -26.04 -6.35 -11.15
CA LYS A 116 -24.78 -6.95 -11.63
C LYS A 116 -24.80 -8.48 -11.55
N GLU A 117 -25.27 -9.03 -10.44
CA GLU A 117 -25.37 -10.49 -10.23
C GLU A 117 -26.28 -11.15 -11.28
N HIS A 118 -27.45 -10.55 -11.56
CA HIS A 118 -28.40 -11.08 -12.54
C HIS A 118 -27.85 -11.09 -13.96
N LEU A 119 -27.02 -10.12 -14.33
CA LEU A 119 -26.40 -10.06 -15.66
C LEU A 119 -25.41 -11.21 -15.90
N ILE A 120 -24.77 -11.73 -14.85
CA ILE A 120 -23.66 -12.68 -14.97
C ILE A 120 -24.06 -14.08 -14.56
N ALA A 121 -24.66 -14.22 -13.38
CA ALA A 121 -24.80 -15.53 -12.77
C ALA A 121 -25.82 -16.43 -13.49
N HIS A 122 -26.74 -15.86 -14.28
CA HIS A 122 -27.90 -16.55 -14.89
C HIS A 122 -28.67 -17.48 -13.91
N GLN A 123 -28.46 -17.29 -12.60
CA GLN A 123 -29.00 -18.10 -11.51
C GLN A 123 -30.21 -17.37 -10.90
N PRO A 124 -31.20 -18.11 -10.38
CA PRO A 124 -32.34 -17.50 -9.69
C PRO A 124 -31.89 -16.72 -8.45
N GLU A 125 -32.54 -15.59 -8.20
CA GLU A 125 -32.26 -14.72 -7.04
C GLU A 125 -32.42 -15.50 -5.72
N ASP A 126 -31.35 -15.60 -4.94
CA ASP A 126 -31.42 -16.11 -3.56
C ASP A 126 -31.83 -14.96 -2.63
N ALA A 127 -33.07 -15.03 -2.14
CA ALA A 127 -33.64 -14.05 -1.22
C ALA A 127 -32.87 -13.96 0.12
N PHE A 128 -32.06 -14.97 0.47
CA PHE A 128 -31.33 -15.07 1.73
C PHE A 128 -29.80 -15.01 1.55
N MET A 129 -29.30 -14.56 0.39
CA MET A 129 -27.87 -14.34 0.17
C MET A 129 -27.27 -13.49 1.29
N LEU A 130 -26.13 -13.94 1.85
CA LEU A 130 -25.45 -13.25 2.94
C LEU A 130 -25.05 -11.83 2.52
N GLU A 131 -25.56 -10.82 3.23
CA GLU A 131 -25.14 -9.43 3.10
C GLU A 131 -24.21 -9.03 4.25
N ILE A 132 -22.98 -8.61 3.93
CA ILE A 132 -22.00 -8.08 4.87
C ILE A 132 -22.18 -6.56 4.96
N ASP A 133 -22.56 -6.08 6.16
CA ASP A 133 -22.74 -4.67 6.47
C ASP A 133 -22.06 -4.34 7.81
N LEU A 134 -20.90 -3.68 7.73
CA LEU A 134 -20.13 -3.29 8.90
C LEU A 134 -20.51 -1.89 9.45
N ALA A 135 -21.34 -1.12 8.73
CA ALA A 135 -21.72 0.23 9.13
C ALA A 135 -22.37 0.31 10.53
N PRO A 136 -23.23 -0.64 10.97
CA PRO A 136 -23.80 -0.61 12.31
C PRO A 136 -22.77 -0.74 13.43
N PHE A 137 -21.68 -1.46 13.18
CA PHE A 137 -20.60 -1.67 14.15
C PHE A 137 -19.69 -0.44 14.29
N ASP A 138 -19.69 0.43 13.29
CA ASP A 138 -18.89 1.66 13.27
C ASP A 138 -19.58 2.88 13.91
N ARG A 139 -20.87 2.79 14.26
CA ARG A 139 -21.67 3.97 14.69
C ARG A 139 -21.14 4.65 15.96
N GLU A 140 -20.42 3.92 16.79
CA GLU A 140 -19.82 4.44 18.03
C GLU A 140 -18.45 5.12 17.80
N PHE A 141 -17.96 5.15 16.56
CA PHE A 141 -16.63 5.65 16.21
C PHE A 141 -16.71 7.04 15.56
N PHE A 142 -15.73 7.87 15.90
CA PHE A 142 -15.53 9.14 15.20
C PHE A 142 -15.04 8.85 13.79
N LYS A 143 -15.70 9.46 12.81
CA LYS A 143 -15.29 9.40 11.40
C LYS A 143 -14.79 10.74 10.93
N LEU A 144 -13.87 10.71 9.98
CA LEU A 144 -13.54 11.88 9.22
C LEU A 144 -14.68 12.20 8.23
N HIS A 145 -14.75 13.44 7.75
CA HIS A 145 -15.79 13.87 6.81
C HIS A 145 -15.23 14.54 5.57
N GLU A 146 -13.99 15.04 5.64
CA GLU A 146 -13.33 15.75 4.55
C GLU A 146 -12.35 14.83 3.82
N PRO A 147 -12.40 14.76 2.47
CA PRO A 147 -11.50 13.92 1.68
C PRO A 147 -10.02 14.18 1.96
N ASP A 148 -9.62 15.44 2.14
CA ASP A 148 -8.23 15.84 2.39
C ASP A 148 -7.65 15.33 3.72
N SER A 149 -8.54 14.88 4.62
CA SER A 149 -8.13 14.31 5.92
C SER A 149 -7.99 12.79 5.89
N ILE A 150 -8.42 12.10 4.84
CA ILE A 150 -8.26 10.64 4.70
C ILE A 150 -6.76 10.30 4.76
N GLY A 151 -6.43 9.21 5.47
CA GLY A 151 -5.05 8.81 5.70
C GLY A 151 -4.29 9.66 6.72
N ARG A 152 -4.96 10.60 7.41
CA ARG A 152 -4.44 11.36 8.56
C ARG A 152 -5.15 10.99 9.86
N GLY A 153 -5.43 9.70 10.01
CA GLY A 153 -6.22 9.17 11.12
C GLY A 153 -5.67 9.54 12.49
N VAL A 154 -4.35 9.46 12.68
CA VAL A 154 -3.70 9.82 13.94
C VAL A 154 -3.91 11.28 14.34
N GLU A 155 -3.79 12.23 13.40
CA GLU A 155 -3.97 13.66 13.68
C GLU A 155 -5.39 13.93 14.18
N PHE A 156 -6.37 13.31 13.52
CA PHE A 156 -7.78 13.41 13.93
C PHE A 156 -8.02 12.79 15.29
N LEU A 157 -7.42 11.63 15.54
CA LEU A 157 -7.51 10.93 16.82
C LEU A 157 -6.85 11.73 17.96
N ASN A 158 -5.69 12.35 17.74
CA ASN A 158 -5.02 13.20 18.72
C ASN A 158 -5.88 14.41 19.09
N ARG A 159 -6.50 15.06 18.11
CA ARG A 159 -7.48 16.15 18.36
C ARG A 159 -8.64 15.70 19.23
N ARG A 160 -9.18 14.50 18.96
CA ARG A 160 -10.29 13.95 19.74
C ARG A 160 -9.86 13.53 21.14
N LEU A 161 -8.71 12.89 21.32
CA LEU A 161 -8.16 12.57 22.64
C LEU A 161 -7.97 13.82 23.47
N SER A 162 -7.30 14.82 22.90
CA SER A 162 -7.01 16.09 23.56
C SER A 162 -8.29 16.76 24.07
N SER A 163 -9.32 16.85 23.21
CA SER A 163 -10.61 17.43 23.58
C SER A 163 -11.32 16.64 24.70
N HIS A 164 -11.29 15.30 24.63
CA HIS A 164 -11.95 14.47 25.63
C HIS A 164 -11.22 14.38 26.97
N LEU A 165 -9.89 14.49 26.97
CA LEU A 165 -9.09 14.63 28.19
C LEU A 165 -9.44 15.95 28.90
N PHE A 166 -9.69 17.03 28.13
CA PHE A 166 -10.11 18.33 28.66
C PHE A 166 -11.53 18.32 29.25
N GLU A 167 -12.52 17.76 28.53
CA GLU A 167 -13.94 17.74 28.94
C GLU A 167 -14.19 16.94 30.24
N ALA A 168 -13.29 16.04 30.62
CA ALA A 168 -13.54 15.01 31.63
C ALA A 168 -12.57 15.04 32.82
N MET A 169 -11.94 16.20 33.12
CA MET A 169 -11.08 16.38 34.30
C MET A 169 -11.76 15.80 35.56
N GLY A 170 -11.27 14.64 36.01
CA GLY A 170 -11.94 13.75 36.96
C GLY A 170 -11.76 12.27 36.58
N LYS A 171 -12.65 11.71 35.74
CA LYS A 171 -12.75 10.24 35.54
C LYS A 171 -11.97 9.65 34.36
N ARG A 172 -11.55 10.43 33.37
CA ARG A 172 -10.89 9.88 32.15
C ARG A 172 -9.42 10.22 32.03
N ALA A 173 -8.96 11.26 32.71
CA ALA A 173 -7.52 11.50 32.87
C ALA A 173 -6.87 10.38 33.71
N GLU A 174 -7.64 9.65 34.53
CA GLU A 174 -7.21 8.44 35.23
C GLU A 174 -6.66 7.36 34.27
N HIS A 175 -7.15 7.30 33.02
CA HIS A 175 -6.60 6.36 32.04
C HIS A 175 -5.15 6.69 31.64
N VAL A 176 -4.72 7.96 31.73
CA VAL A 176 -3.32 8.33 31.49
C VAL A 176 -2.45 7.80 32.63
N LEU A 177 -2.92 7.93 33.88
CA LEU A 177 -2.25 7.37 35.05
C LEU A 177 -2.18 5.84 34.95
N GLU A 178 -3.32 5.17 34.75
CA GLU A 178 -3.39 3.71 34.58
C GLU A 178 -2.45 3.25 33.46
N PHE A 179 -2.51 3.92 32.31
CA PHE A 179 -1.63 3.63 31.18
C PHE A 179 -0.17 3.72 31.60
N LEU A 180 0.27 4.82 32.19
CA LEU A 180 1.68 4.97 32.60
C LEU A 180 2.11 3.96 33.68
N SER A 181 1.21 3.55 34.57
CA SER A 181 1.49 2.56 35.62
C SER A 181 1.56 1.12 35.12
N VAL A 182 0.92 0.76 33.99
CA VAL A 182 0.95 -0.63 33.47
C VAL A 182 2.21 -0.96 32.65
N HIS A 183 3.06 0.01 32.32
CA HIS A 183 4.23 -0.22 31.48
C HIS A 183 5.35 -0.93 32.24
N ARG A 184 5.76 -2.08 31.69
CA ARG A 184 6.87 -2.87 32.21
C ARG A 184 7.70 -3.41 31.06
N TYR A 185 9.00 -3.44 31.25
CA TYR A 185 9.89 -4.24 30.42
C TYR A 185 10.40 -5.42 31.25
N ARG A 186 9.93 -6.64 30.91
CA ARG A 186 10.17 -7.85 31.72
C ARG A 186 9.73 -7.61 33.18
N ASN A 187 10.66 -7.63 34.13
CA ASN A 187 10.39 -7.40 35.55
C ASN A 187 10.66 -5.96 36.01
N GLN A 188 11.11 -5.09 35.10
CA GLN A 188 11.39 -3.68 35.42
C GLN A 188 10.13 -2.84 35.19
N GLN A 189 9.67 -2.17 36.24
CA GLN A 189 8.64 -1.13 36.14
C GLN A 189 9.20 0.07 35.38
N LEU A 190 8.37 0.67 34.52
CA LEU A 190 8.71 1.89 33.79
C LEU A 190 7.72 3.00 34.13
N MET A 191 8.13 4.24 33.87
CA MET A 191 7.34 5.46 34.04
C MET A 191 6.91 5.71 35.49
N LEU A 192 5.81 5.12 35.95
CA LEU A 192 5.23 5.35 37.28
C LEU A 192 5.18 4.05 38.08
N ASN A 193 5.43 4.13 39.39
CA ASN A 193 5.21 3.03 40.33
C ASN A 193 3.92 3.24 41.16
N ASP A 194 3.67 2.35 42.12
CA ASP A 194 2.44 2.32 42.93
C ASP A 194 2.34 3.43 44.00
N ASP A 195 3.37 4.28 44.15
CA ASP A 195 3.36 5.42 45.07
C ASP A 195 2.43 6.55 44.57
N ILE A 196 2.23 6.64 43.25
CA ILE A 196 1.33 7.61 42.63
C ILE A 196 -0.04 6.97 42.40
N ARG A 197 -1.01 7.31 43.25
CA ARG A 197 -2.33 6.65 43.29
C ARG A 197 -3.45 7.40 42.59
N ASP A 198 -3.27 8.69 42.36
CA ASP A 198 -4.25 9.53 41.69
C ASP A 198 -3.56 10.69 40.93
N LEU A 199 -4.36 11.42 40.16
CA LEU A 199 -3.85 12.52 39.33
C LEU A 199 -3.34 13.71 40.14
N GLN A 200 -3.85 13.92 41.35
CA GLN A 200 -3.39 15.02 42.19
C GLN A 200 -1.98 14.71 42.72
N ALA A 201 -1.77 13.48 43.21
CA ALA A 201 -0.47 12.97 43.59
C ALA A 201 0.54 13.03 42.42
N LEU A 202 0.11 12.65 41.21
CA LEU A 202 0.97 12.75 40.01
C LEU A 202 1.39 14.20 39.74
N ARG A 203 0.46 15.16 39.79
CA ARG A 203 0.74 16.58 39.55
C ARG A 203 1.71 17.14 40.58
N ASP A 204 1.52 16.79 41.85
CA ASP A 204 2.37 17.29 42.93
C ASP A 204 3.77 16.66 42.86
N ALA A 205 3.86 15.35 42.58
CA ALA A 205 5.13 14.67 42.33
C ALA A 205 5.89 15.27 41.14
N LEU A 206 5.21 15.53 40.01
CA LEU A 206 5.82 16.14 38.83
C LEU A 206 6.39 17.53 39.12
N ARG A 207 5.66 18.36 39.90
CA ARG A 207 6.14 19.70 40.29
C ARG A 207 7.39 19.63 41.16
N ILE A 208 7.43 18.72 42.13
CA ILE A 208 8.60 18.52 42.99
C ILE A 208 9.78 18.01 42.16
N ALA A 209 9.57 17.02 41.30
CA ALA A 209 10.60 16.51 40.40
C ALA A 209 11.17 17.60 39.48
N MET A 210 10.31 18.42 38.87
CA MET A 210 10.73 19.54 38.02
C MET A 210 11.56 20.58 38.78
N GLN A 211 11.25 20.84 40.05
CA GLN A 211 12.05 21.74 40.89
C GLN A 211 13.44 21.14 41.14
N LEU A 212 13.51 19.88 41.61
CA LEU A 212 14.77 19.19 41.87
C LEU A 212 15.67 19.15 40.62
N LEU A 213 15.09 18.82 39.47
CA LEU A 213 15.82 18.72 38.20
C LEU A 213 16.28 20.08 37.67
N SER A 214 15.64 21.19 38.04
CA SER A 214 16.05 22.53 37.59
C SER A 214 17.31 23.06 38.29
N GLU A 215 17.70 22.43 39.41
CA GLU A 215 18.92 22.76 40.16
C GLU A 215 20.15 21.98 39.66
N LEU A 216 19.96 21.01 38.75
CA LEU A 216 21.01 20.14 38.21
C LEU A 216 21.45 20.57 36.79
N PRO A 217 22.70 20.31 36.38
CA PRO A 217 23.13 20.45 34.99
C PRO A 217 22.30 19.61 34.02
N GLU A 218 22.04 20.14 32.82
CA GLU A 218 21.19 19.52 31.79
C GLU A 218 21.69 18.13 31.33
N ASP A 219 23.00 17.93 31.29
CA ASP A 219 23.68 16.70 30.89
C ASP A 219 23.80 15.66 32.03
N THR A 220 23.25 15.95 33.21
CA THR A 220 23.29 15.02 34.35
C THR A 220 22.52 13.74 34.01
N PRO A 221 23.15 12.55 34.05
CA PRO A 221 22.50 11.29 33.71
C PRO A 221 21.40 10.87 34.68
N TRP A 222 20.41 10.12 34.19
CA TRP A 222 19.30 9.57 34.97
C TRP A 222 19.78 8.77 36.20
N GLU A 223 20.89 8.04 36.10
CA GLU A 223 21.42 7.23 37.20
C GLU A 223 21.79 8.06 38.44
N GLN A 224 22.07 9.35 38.27
CA GLN A 224 22.38 10.27 39.36
C GLN A 224 21.11 10.86 40.00
N THR A 225 19.97 10.85 39.30
CA THR A 225 18.69 11.41 39.78
C THR A 225 17.70 10.34 40.24
N VAL A 226 17.97 9.06 39.92
CA VAL A 226 17.06 7.93 40.14
C VAL A 226 16.61 7.77 41.60
N HIS A 227 17.48 8.03 42.58
CA HIS A 227 17.13 7.85 43.99
C HIS A 227 16.01 8.82 44.41
N ASP A 228 16.18 10.10 44.07
CA ASP A 228 15.24 11.15 44.42
C ASP A 228 13.94 11.00 43.63
N LEU A 229 14.03 10.78 42.32
CA LEU A 229 12.86 10.65 41.45
C LEU A 229 12.03 9.40 41.78
N ARG A 230 12.67 8.28 42.11
CA ARG A 230 11.95 7.05 42.50
C ARG A 230 11.19 7.20 43.80
N SER A 231 11.72 7.98 44.75
CA SER A 231 11.02 8.29 46.01
C SER A 231 9.73 9.11 45.80
N LEU A 232 9.64 9.81 44.67
CA LEU A 232 8.45 10.55 44.23
C LEU A 232 7.51 9.71 43.36
N GLY A 233 7.88 8.47 43.06
CA GLY A 233 7.09 7.53 42.27
C GLY A 233 7.48 7.41 40.79
N PHE A 234 8.60 8.00 40.37
CA PHE A 234 9.07 7.95 38.98
C PHE A 234 10.12 6.86 38.76
N GLU A 235 9.80 5.92 37.87
CA GLU A 235 10.70 4.85 37.42
C GLU A 235 11.34 5.23 36.06
N PRO A 236 12.37 4.50 35.58
CA PRO A 236 13.05 4.82 34.32
C PRO A 236 12.11 4.93 33.11
N GLY A 237 12.52 5.72 32.10
CA GLY A 237 11.77 5.92 30.86
C GLY A 237 11.35 7.36 30.56
N TRP A 238 11.73 8.33 31.39
CA TRP A 238 11.42 9.76 31.19
C TRP A 238 12.47 10.50 30.35
N GLY A 239 13.71 10.02 30.35
CA GLY A 239 14.83 10.66 29.70
C GLY A 239 16.15 10.05 30.15
N ARG A 240 17.17 10.14 29.28
CA ARG A 240 18.54 9.70 29.59
C ARG A 240 19.27 10.66 30.53
N ASP A 241 18.97 11.94 30.41
CA ASP A 241 19.57 13.03 31.16
C ASP A 241 18.48 13.96 31.73
N VAL A 242 18.92 14.96 32.50
CA VAL A 242 18.04 15.95 33.13
C VAL A 242 17.27 16.75 32.09
N GLU A 243 17.91 17.18 31.00
CA GLU A 243 17.25 17.91 29.91
C GLU A 243 16.05 17.11 29.38
N ARG A 244 16.29 15.88 28.92
CA ARG A 244 15.24 15.04 28.34
C ARG A 244 14.16 14.67 29.33
N THR A 245 14.54 14.39 30.58
CA THR A 245 13.60 14.07 31.66
C THR A 245 12.66 15.25 31.91
N ARG A 246 13.21 16.47 32.01
CA ARG A 246 12.41 17.69 32.21
C ARG A 246 11.48 17.98 31.05
N GLU A 247 11.93 17.81 29.81
CA GLU A 247 11.06 17.97 28.65
C GLU A 247 9.87 17.01 28.70
N THR A 248 10.11 15.72 28.95
CA THR A 248 9.06 14.69 28.96
C THR A 248 8.07 14.89 30.12
N MET A 249 8.58 15.21 31.32
CA MET A 249 7.73 15.55 32.48
C MET A 249 6.96 16.86 32.25
N GLY A 250 7.58 17.85 31.60
CA GLY A 250 6.95 19.11 31.22
C GLY A 250 5.77 18.90 30.27
N LEU A 251 5.94 18.09 29.23
CA LEU A 251 4.85 17.72 28.31
C LEU A 251 3.68 17.08 29.06
N LEU A 252 3.94 16.20 30.02
CA LEU A 252 2.88 15.58 30.82
C LEU A 252 2.16 16.62 31.71
N LEU A 253 2.90 17.53 32.35
CA LEU A 253 2.30 18.62 33.13
C LEU A 253 1.40 19.50 32.27
N GLU A 254 1.86 19.88 31.08
CA GLU A 254 1.07 20.66 30.12
C GLU A 254 -0.18 19.89 29.67
N ILE A 255 -0.09 18.58 29.40
CA ILE A 255 -1.25 17.75 29.06
C ILE A 255 -2.27 17.72 30.21
N LEU A 256 -1.81 17.61 31.46
CA LEU A 256 -2.68 17.57 32.63
C LEU A 256 -3.34 18.93 32.91
N GLU A 257 -2.69 20.04 32.53
CA GLU A 257 -3.21 21.40 32.68
C GLU A 257 -4.11 21.84 31.51
N ALA A 258 -3.60 21.74 30.29
CA ALA A 258 -4.25 22.13 29.05
C ALA A 258 -3.79 21.20 27.92
N PRO A 259 -4.47 20.05 27.71
CA PRO A 259 -4.10 19.11 26.66
C PRO A 259 -4.23 19.75 25.28
N SER A 260 -3.17 19.63 24.50
CA SER A 260 -3.15 19.93 23.07
C SER A 260 -2.83 18.65 22.27
N PRO A 261 -3.25 18.56 21.00
CA PRO A 261 -2.96 17.40 20.15
C PRO A 261 -1.45 17.20 19.99
N ASP A 262 -0.70 18.29 19.82
CA ASP A 262 0.74 18.28 19.57
C ASP A 262 1.52 17.81 20.81
N HIS A 263 1.15 18.30 22.01
CA HIS A 263 1.78 17.85 23.25
C HIS A 263 1.49 16.38 23.53
N LEU A 264 0.24 15.94 23.28
CA LEU A 264 -0.14 14.55 23.47
C LEU A 264 0.61 13.61 22.52
N GLU A 265 0.73 13.99 21.25
CA GLU A 265 1.51 13.26 20.25
C GLU A 265 2.99 13.18 20.64
N ALA A 266 3.59 14.32 21.01
CA ALA A 266 4.98 14.39 21.44
C ALA A 266 5.24 13.54 22.70
N PHE A 267 4.35 13.60 23.69
CA PHE A 267 4.46 12.80 24.91
C PHE A 267 4.30 11.31 24.62
N LEU A 268 3.21 10.90 23.98
CA LEU A 268 2.96 9.49 23.65
C LEU A 268 4.06 8.92 22.74
N GLY A 269 4.61 9.73 21.83
CA GLY A 269 5.75 9.35 20.98
C GLY A 269 7.04 9.07 21.76
N ARG A 270 7.19 9.63 22.96
CA ARG A 270 8.33 9.44 23.87
C ARG A 270 8.16 8.27 24.84
N VAL A 271 6.92 7.85 25.16
CA VAL A 271 6.70 6.76 26.12
C VAL A 271 7.36 5.45 25.61
N PRO A 272 8.20 4.79 26.43
CA PRO A 272 8.84 3.54 26.05
C PRO A 272 7.84 2.38 26.12
N MET A 273 7.35 1.95 24.97
CA MET A 273 6.31 0.93 24.85
C MET A 273 6.63 -0.19 23.86
N ILE A 274 7.54 0.07 22.92
CA ILE A 274 7.81 -0.79 21.77
C ILE A 274 9.23 -1.29 21.90
N PHE A 275 9.39 -2.52 22.38
CA PHE A 275 10.67 -3.19 22.60
C PHE A 275 10.84 -4.39 21.65
N SER A 276 9.72 -4.98 21.24
CA SER A 276 9.68 -6.17 20.41
C SER A 276 8.60 -6.07 19.33
N LEU A 277 8.97 -6.39 18.09
CA LEU A 277 8.10 -6.37 16.92
C LEU A 277 8.00 -7.76 16.29
N ALA A 278 6.79 -8.13 15.87
CA ALA A 278 6.54 -9.29 15.02
C ALA A 278 5.98 -8.83 13.67
N ILE A 279 6.69 -9.13 12.58
CA ILE A 279 6.30 -8.77 11.21
C ILE A 279 5.95 -10.05 10.47
N ILE A 280 4.73 -10.16 9.96
CA ILE A 280 4.21 -11.41 9.38
C ILE A 280 4.20 -11.31 7.86
N SER A 281 4.90 -12.22 7.18
CA SER A 281 4.99 -12.31 5.71
C SER A 281 5.14 -13.78 5.27
N PRO A 282 4.07 -14.59 5.27
CA PRO A 282 4.13 -16.04 5.09
C PRO A 282 4.54 -16.50 3.69
N HIS A 283 3.93 -15.97 2.62
CA HIS A 283 4.17 -16.40 1.25
C HIS A 283 5.55 -16.01 0.69
N GLY A 284 5.89 -16.62 -0.45
CA GLY A 284 7.10 -16.34 -1.22
C GLY A 284 8.38 -16.91 -0.60
N TYR A 285 9.49 -16.76 -1.33
CA TYR A 285 10.83 -17.06 -0.85
C TYR A 285 11.36 -15.84 -0.10
N PHE A 286 10.95 -15.66 1.16
CA PHE A 286 11.48 -14.54 1.94
C PHE A 286 12.95 -14.82 2.28
N GLY A 287 13.90 -13.94 1.98
CA GLY A 287 15.32 -14.14 2.26
C GLY A 287 16.16 -12.95 1.82
N GLN A 288 17.46 -12.98 2.11
CA GLN A 288 18.34 -11.83 1.83
C GLN A 288 19.16 -11.97 0.55
N SER A 289 19.31 -13.18 0.02
CA SER A 289 20.12 -13.49 -1.16
C SER A 289 19.47 -14.59 -1.99
N ASN A 290 19.61 -14.53 -3.32
CA ASN A 290 19.12 -15.53 -4.27
C ASN A 290 17.59 -15.76 -4.28
N VAL A 291 16.82 -14.79 -3.77
CA VAL A 291 15.35 -14.89 -3.68
C VAL A 291 14.59 -13.92 -4.58
N LEU A 292 15.14 -12.72 -4.85
CA LEU A 292 14.44 -11.70 -5.64
C LEU A 292 14.21 -12.23 -7.06
N GLY A 293 12.99 -12.06 -7.57
CA GLY A 293 12.59 -12.56 -8.88
C GLY A 293 12.01 -13.98 -8.87
N ARG A 294 12.13 -14.74 -7.77
CA ARG A 294 11.41 -16.02 -7.60
C ARG A 294 9.89 -15.81 -7.52
N PRO A 295 9.07 -16.86 -7.76
CA PRO A 295 7.63 -16.79 -7.59
C PRO A 295 7.23 -16.15 -6.26
N ASP A 296 6.24 -15.25 -6.32
CA ASP A 296 5.73 -14.44 -5.21
C ASP A 296 6.76 -13.58 -4.46
N THR A 297 7.98 -13.42 -5.00
CA THR A 297 9.09 -12.79 -4.28
C THR A 297 9.57 -11.53 -5.00
N GLY A 298 9.41 -10.38 -4.36
CA GLY A 298 9.99 -9.13 -4.88
C GLY A 298 9.81 -7.95 -3.94
N GLY A 299 9.15 -6.88 -4.41
CA GLY A 299 9.05 -5.60 -3.69
C GLY A 299 8.64 -5.68 -2.22
N GLN A 300 7.77 -6.63 -1.83
CA GLN A 300 7.41 -6.84 -0.42
C GLN A 300 8.60 -7.28 0.46
N VAL A 301 9.46 -8.18 -0.04
CA VAL A 301 10.65 -8.62 0.70
C VAL A 301 11.64 -7.46 0.84
N VAL A 302 11.86 -6.71 -0.24
CA VAL A 302 12.69 -5.49 -0.23
C VAL A 302 12.15 -4.49 0.78
N TYR A 303 10.85 -4.20 0.73
CA TYR A 303 10.16 -3.30 1.64
C TYR A 303 10.39 -3.72 3.10
N ILE A 304 10.16 -4.99 3.44
CA ILE A 304 10.25 -5.45 4.83
C ILE A 304 11.70 -5.42 5.32
N LEU A 305 12.68 -5.84 4.51
CA LEU A 305 14.10 -5.81 4.92
C LEU A 305 14.57 -4.38 5.19
N ASP A 306 14.24 -3.44 4.31
CA ASP A 306 14.64 -2.05 4.45
C ASP A 306 13.86 -1.35 5.58
N GLN A 307 12.56 -1.69 5.75
CA GLN A 307 11.73 -1.29 6.89
C GLN A 307 12.36 -1.73 8.22
N VAL A 308 12.77 -2.99 8.34
CA VAL A 308 13.31 -3.55 9.59
C VAL A 308 14.58 -2.83 10.02
N ARG A 309 15.49 -2.53 9.09
CA ARG A 309 16.72 -1.77 9.39
C ARG A 309 16.40 -0.39 9.96
N ALA A 310 15.48 0.33 9.31
CA ALA A 310 15.09 1.66 9.76
C ALA A 310 14.32 1.63 11.09
N LEU A 311 13.41 0.65 11.27
CA LEU A 311 12.67 0.49 12.53
C LEU A 311 13.58 0.12 13.69
N GLU A 312 14.55 -0.77 13.50
CA GLU A 312 15.46 -1.15 14.58
C GLU A 312 16.30 0.03 15.06
N GLN A 313 16.82 0.83 14.11
CA GLN A 313 17.59 2.02 14.42
C GLN A 313 16.74 3.05 15.19
N GLU A 314 15.53 3.35 14.71
CA GLU A 314 14.61 4.28 15.39
C GLU A 314 14.16 3.76 16.77
N MET A 315 13.92 2.45 16.91
CA MET A 315 13.61 1.83 18.21
C MET A 315 14.77 2.01 19.19
N TYR A 316 16.00 1.76 18.74
CA TYR A 316 17.19 1.94 19.55
C TYR A 316 17.35 3.39 19.98
N ASP A 317 17.27 4.33 19.04
CA ASP A 317 17.45 5.76 19.30
C ASP A 317 16.40 6.30 20.29
N ARG A 318 15.14 5.86 20.17
CA ARG A 318 14.09 6.25 21.13
C ARG A 318 14.33 5.65 22.52
N LEU A 319 14.66 4.37 22.63
CA LEU A 319 14.93 3.75 23.92
C LEU A 319 16.17 4.38 24.58
N TYR A 320 17.20 4.62 23.78
CA TYR A 320 18.41 5.31 24.20
C TYR A 320 18.08 6.72 24.72
N ALA A 321 17.30 7.52 24.00
CA ALA A 321 16.91 8.85 24.44
C ALA A 321 16.10 8.84 25.75
N GLN A 322 15.36 7.77 26.06
CA GLN A 322 14.59 7.63 27.31
C GLN A 322 15.39 7.02 28.47
N GLY A 323 16.71 6.86 28.32
CA GLY A 323 17.57 6.32 29.37
C GLY A 323 17.46 4.80 29.54
N LEU A 324 17.06 4.10 28.48
CA LEU A 324 16.90 2.64 28.49
C LEU A 324 17.93 1.98 27.58
N ASP A 325 18.91 1.29 28.18
CA ASP A 325 19.89 0.47 27.46
C ASP A 325 19.32 -0.92 27.12
N ILE A 326 18.19 -0.92 26.42
CA ILE A 326 17.48 -2.11 25.96
C ILE A 326 17.80 -2.34 24.49
N ASN A 327 18.17 -3.57 24.16
CA ASN A 327 18.30 -4.01 22.78
C ASN A 327 16.91 -4.39 22.24
N PRO A 328 16.33 -3.62 21.30
CA PRO A 328 15.05 -3.97 20.70
C PRO A 328 15.18 -5.26 19.88
N GLN A 329 14.08 -6.00 19.74
CA GLN A 329 14.04 -7.24 18.95
C GLN A 329 12.99 -7.11 17.84
N ILE A 330 13.36 -7.49 16.61
CA ILE A 330 12.40 -7.56 15.50
C ILE A 330 12.46 -8.96 14.92
N MET A 331 11.30 -9.62 14.85
CA MET A 331 11.17 -10.93 14.21
C MET A 331 10.31 -10.81 12.96
N VAL A 332 10.88 -11.17 11.80
CA VAL A 332 10.14 -11.34 10.56
C VAL A 332 9.73 -12.80 10.43
N ILE A 333 8.44 -13.08 10.55
CA ILE A 333 7.88 -14.42 10.54
C ILE A 333 7.38 -14.76 9.15
N THR A 334 7.91 -15.86 8.62
CA THR A 334 7.64 -16.33 7.26
C THR A 334 7.61 -17.85 7.23
N ARG A 335 7.27 -18.43 6.07
CA ARG A 335 7.25 -19.88 5.91
C ARG A 335 8.67 -20.45 5.88
N LEU A 336 8.83 -21.61 6.50
CA LEU A 336 10.00 -22.47 6.33
C LEU A 336 9.76 -23.43 5.16
N ILE A 337 10.57 -23.32 4.11
CA ILE A 337 10.52 -24.14 2.89
C ILE A 337 11.74 -25.07 2.92
N PRO A 338 11.60 -26.38 3.26
CA PRO A 338 12.74 -27.30 3.24
C PRO A 338 13.37 -27.48 1.86
N ASP A 339 12.56 -27.46 0.80
CA ASP A 339 13.03 -27.60 -0.57
C ASP A 339 13.35 -26.19 -1.10
N ALA A 340 14.44 -25.61 -0.57
CA ALA A 340 14.76 -24.18 -0.68
C ALA A 340 15.55 -23.78 -1.94
N ASP A 341 15.91 -24.72 -2.81
CA ASP A 341 16.56 -24.49 -4.12
C ASP A 341 17.74 -23.50 -4.10
N GLY A 342 18.67 -23.67 -3.17
CA GLY A 342 19.87 -22.82 -3.04
C GLY A 342 19.65 -21.49 -2.33
N THR A 343 18.48 -21.28 -1.73
CA THR A 343 18.19 -20.15 -0.83
C THR A 343 18.39 -20.54 0.65
N THR A 344 18.22 -19.58 1.56
CA THR A 344 18.23 -19.80 3.02
C THR A 344 16.84 -20.09 3.59
N CYS A 345 15.84 -20.36 2.74
CA CYS A 345 14.44 -20.53 3.16
C CYS A 345 14.18 -21.80 3.99
N ASP A 346 15.14 -22.71 4.06
CA ASP A 346 15.13 -23.91 4.91
C ASP A 346 15.66 -23.67 6.34
N GLN A 347 16.33 -22.54 6.57
CA GLN A 347 16.94 -22.19 7.85
C GLN A 347 15.90 -21.57 8.79
N ARG A 348 15.66 -22.20 9.95
CA ARG A 348 14.67 -21.71 10.93
C ARG A 348 14.91 -20.26 11.37
N ILE A 349 16.16 -19.88 11.59
CA ILE A 349 16.54 -18.51 12.00
C ILE A 349 17.64 -18.00 11.08
N GLU A 350 17.47 -16.77 10.60
CA GLU A 350 18.47 -16.05 9.81
C GLU A 350 18.59 -14.61 10.35
N HIS A 351 19.82 -14.13 10.57
CA HIS A 351 20.06 -12.75 11.03
C HIS A 351 19.92 -11.77 9.86
N ILE A 352 19.25 -10.63 10.07
CA ILE A 352 19.08 -9.62 9.02
C ILE A 352 20.32 -8.72 8.95
N ALA A 353 20.99 -8.69 7.79
CA ALA A 353 22.15 -7.87 7.53
C ALA A 353 21.84 -6.37 7.72
N GLY A 354 22.79 -5.65 8.32
CA GLY A 354 22.62 -4.24 8.67
C GLY A 354 21.84 -3.99 9.97
N THR A 355 21.50 -5.04 10.72
CA THR A 355 20.78 -4.94 12.00
C THR A 355 21.61 -5.54 13.15
N ARG A 356 21.24 -5.24 14.39
CA ARG A 356 21.88 -5.75 15.62
C ARG A 356 21.17 -6.98 16.17
N ASN A 357 19.84 -7.00 16.12
CA ASN A 357 18.96 -7.96 16.79
C ASN A 357 17.73 -8.34 15.98
N ALA A 358 17.63 -7.94 14.70
CA ALA A 358 16.54 -8.36 13.84
C ALA A 358 16.82 -9.72 13.17
N ARG A 359 15.80 -10.56 13.11
CA ARG A 359 15.91 -11.95 12.62
C ARG A 359 14.71 -12.33 11.77
N ILE A 360 14.94 -13.14 10.75
CA ILE A 360 13.90 -13.90 10.07
C ILE A 360 13.69 -15.19 10.87
N LEU A 361 12.44 -15.47 11.25
CA LEU A 361 11.99 -16.69 11.89
C LEU A 361 11.07 -17.45 10.94
N ARG A 362 11.49 -18.63 10.52
CA ARG A 362 10.75 -19.46 9.58
C ARG A 362 10.00 -20.56 10.31
N VAL A 363 8.70 -20.64 10.04
CA VAL A 363 7.81 -21.64 10.63
C VAL A 363 7.26 -22.54 9.52
N PRO A 364 7.35 -23.87 9.63
CA PRO A 364 6.87 -24.76 8.59
C PRO A 364 5.34 -24.74 8.51
N PHE A 365 4.82 -25.02 7.31
CA PHE A 365 3.42 -25.40 7.17
C PHE A 365 3.22 -26.86 7.49
N HIS A 366 2.05 -27.16 8.05
CA HIS A 366 1.62 -28.52 8.36
C HIS A 366 0.27 -28.81 7.70
N SER A 367 0.11 -30.03 7.18
CA SER A 367 -1.18 -30.58 6.75
C SER A 367 -2.10 -30.81 7.96
N ALA A 368 -3.37 -31.14 7.69
CA ALA A 368 -4.31 -31.57 8.72
C ALA A 368 -3.85 -32.83 9.51
N SER A 369 -3.02 -33.70 8.90
CA SER A 369 -2.42 -34.86 9.57
C SER A 369 -1.17 -34.51 10.40
N GLY A 370 -0.70 -33.27 10.34
CA GLY A 370 0.51 -32.80 11.04
C GLY A 370 1.81 -33.03 10.26
N GLU A 371 1.74 -33.46 9.00
CA GLU A 371 2.92 -33.61 8.15
C GLU A 371 3.42 -32.26 7.65
N ARG A 372 4.73 -32.05 7.64
CA ARG A 372 5.35 -30.82 7.18
C ARG A 372 5.26 -30.71 5.65
N ILE A 373 4.64 -29.63 5.16
CA ILE A 373 4.56 -29.35 3.72
C ILE A 373 5.90 -28.81 3.23
N ARG A 374 6.51 -29.54 2.30
CA ARG A 374 7.88 -29.30 1.84
C ARG A 374 8.05 -28.33 0.66
N PRO A 375 7.32 -28.50 -0.46
CA PRO A 375 7.53 -27.67 -1.64
C PRO A 375 7.02 -26.24 -1.42
N TRP A 376 7.49 -25.30 -2.24
CA TRP A 376 6.87 -23.97 -2.32
C TRP A 376 5.38 -24.09 -2.68
N ILE A 377 4.58 -23.12 -2.23
CA ILE A 377 3.14 -23.03 -2.50
C ILE A 377 2.87 -21.58 -2.91
N SER A 378 2.09 -21.42 -3.98
CA SER A 378 1.64 -20.12 -4.44
C SER A 378 0.89 -19.36 -3.34
N ARG A 379 1.04 -18.03 -3.31
CA ARG A 379 0.29 -17.14 -2.42
C ARG A 379 -1.22 -17.29 -2.59
N PHE A 380 -1.68 -17.74 -3.77
CA PHE A 380 -3.09 -18.01 -4.05
C PHE A 380 -3.59 -19.33 -3.44
N GLU A 381 -2.72 -20.27 -3.10
CA GLU A 381 -3.08 -21.62 -2.62
C GLU A 381 -2.78 -21.82 -1.12
N ILE A 382 -2.30 -20.77 -0.45
CA ILE A 382 -1.75 -20.85 0.90
C ILE A 382 -2.80 -20.99 2.02
N TRP A 383 -4.06 -20.71 1.70
CA TRP A 383 -5.15 -20.47 2.66
C TRP A 383 -5.40 -21.61 3.68
N PRO A 384 -5.36 -22.91 3.31
CA PRO A 384 -5.60 -24.00 4.26
C PRO A 384 -4.62 -24.03 5.43
N TYR A 385 -3.41 -23.56 5.20
CA TYR A 385 -2.29 -23.72 6.13
C TYR A 385 -2.22 -22.59 7.16
N LEU A 386 -2.86 -21.44 6.89
CA LEU A 386 -2.65 -20.21 7.65
C LEU A 386 -3.12 -20.29 9.10
N GLU A 387 -4.21 -20.99 9.41
CA GLU A 387 -4.68 -21.14 10.80
C GLU A 387 -3.67 -21.92 11.65
N ARG A 388 -3.14 -23.03 11.10
CA ARG A 388 -2.13 -23.86 11.77
C ARG A 388 -0.80 -23.12 11.88
N PHE A 389 -0.38 -22.45 10.80
CA PHE A 389 0.79 -21.59 10.81
C PHE A 389 0.70 -20.49 11.88
N ALA A 390 -0.45 -19.82 12.01
CA ALA A 390 -0.64 -18.81 13.05
C ALA A 390 -0.50 -19.39 14.47
N ASN A 391 -0.94 -20.63 14.70
CA ASN A 391 -0.77 -21.31 15.98
C ASN A 391 0.70 -21.65 16.25
N ASP A 392 1.40 -22.16 15.25
CA ASP A 392 2.81 -22.54 15.37
C ASP A 392 3.69 -21.28 15.53
N ALA A 393 3.47 -20.25 14.72
CA ALA A 393 4.15 -18.96 14.79
C ALA A 393 4.00 -18.27 16.14
N GLU A 394 2.80 -18.32 16.75
CA GLU A 394 2.60 -17.77 18.09
C GLU A 394 3.52 -18.43 19.13
N ARG A 395 3.61 -19.77 19.13
CA ARG A 395 4.48 -20.50 20.06
C ARG A 395 5.95 -20.16 19.85
N GLU A 396 6.39 -20.13 18.61
CA GLU A 396 7.78 -19.86 18.25
C GLU A 396 8.20 -18.43 18.62
N ILE A 397 7.35 -17.43 18.35
CA ILE A 397 7.62 -16.03 18.71
C ILE A 397 7.71 -15.86 20.23
N LEU A 398 6.77 -16.43 20.99
CA LEU A 398 6.79 -16.33 22.45
C LEU A 398 8.08 -16.93 23.04
N ALA A 399 8.57 -18.02 22.44
CA ALA A 399 9.82 -18.65 22.85
C ALA A 399 11.04 -17.78 22.54
N GLU A 400 11.10 -17.17 21.35
CA GLU A 400 12.27 -16.39 20.89
C GLU A 400 12.34 -14.98 21.49
N LEU A 401 11.19 -14.32 21.70
CA LEU A 401 11.12 -13.00 22.36
C LEU A 401 11.16 -13.10 23.89
N GLY A 402 10.87 -14.27 24.46
CA GLY A 402 10.71 -14.45 25.90
C GLY A 402 9.47 -13.74 26.47
N GLY A 403 8.50 -13.42 25.62
CA GLY A 403 7.30 -12.66 25.94
C GLY A 403 6.45 -12.37 24.70
N ARG A 404 5.29 -11.75 24.89
CA ARG A 404 4.46 -11.30 23.76
C ARG A 404 5.13 -10.11 23.06
N PRO A 405 5.00 -9.97 21.72
CA PRO A 405 5.44 -8.78 21.02
C PRO A 405 4.61 -7.56 21.45
N ASP A 406 5.18 -6.35 21.31
CA ASP A 406 4.49 -5.10 21.62
C ASP A 406 3.61 -4.61 20.44
N LEU A 407 3.97 -5.02 19.22
CA LEU A 407 3.23 -4.73 17.99
C LEU A 407 3.38 -5.89 17.00
N ILE A 408 2.27 -6.22 16.33
CA ILE A 408 2.23 -7.16 15.21
C ILE A 408 1.92 -6.39 13.93
N ILE A 409 2.73 -6.57 12.89
CA ILE A 409 2.56 -5.96 11.56
C ILE A 409 2.25 -7.07 10.56
N GLY A 410 1.03 -7.12 10.06
CA GLY A 410 0.65 -7.99 8.94
C GLY A 410 1.07 -7.38 7.61
N ASN A 411 1.51 -8.21 6.67
CA ASN A 411 1.85 -7.82 5.31
C ASN A 411 1.09 -8.69 4.31
N TYR A 412 0.45 -8.06 3.33
CA TYR A 412 -0.40 -8.73 2.33
C TYR A 412 -1.56 -9.52 2.94
N SER A 413 -2.41 -10.14 2.12
CA SER A 413 -3.65 -10.79 2.56
C SER A 413 -3.41 -11.91 3.59
N ASP A 414 -2.44 -12.79 3.32
CA ASP A 414 -2.09 -13.93 4.18
C ASP A 414 -1.44 -13.49 5.50
N GLY A 415 -0.46 -12.58 5.44
CA GLY A 415 0.19 -12.03 6.63
C GLY A 415 -0.76 -11.18 7.48
N ASN A 416 -1.65 -10.41 6.86
CA ASN A 416 -2.69 -9.66 7.57
C ASN A 416 -3.71 -10.57 8.26
N LEU A 417 -4.08 -11.69 7.64
CA LEU A 417 -4.96 -12.67 8.27
C LEU A 417 -4.27 -13.35 9.47
N VAL A 418 -3.03 -13.83 9.29
CA VAL A 418 -2.25 -14.44 10.38
C VAL A 418 -2.03 -13.45 11.53
N ALA A 419 -1.68 -12.19 11.22
CA ALA A 419 -1.56 -11.11 12.19
C ALA A 419 -2.87 -10.89 12.96
N SER A 420 -4.02 -10.96 12.28
CA SER A 420 -5.35 -10.84 12.90
C SER A 420 -5.62 -11.96 13.91
N LEU A 421 -5.29 -13.21 13.55
CA LEU A 421 -5.45 -14.37 14.44
C LEU A 421 -4.53 -14.31 15.66
N MET A 422 -3.28 -13.86 15.48
CA MET A 422 -2.29 -13.75 16.55
C MET A 422 -2.58 -12.57 17.48
N SER A 423 -2.82 -11.38 16.92
CA SER A 423 -3.21 -10.18 17.66
C SER A 423 -4.40 -10.43 18.58
N ARG A 424 -5.42 -11.12 18.07
CA ARG A 424 -6.64 -11.46 18.83
C ARG A 424 -6.35 -12.33 20.05
N ARG A 425 -5.43 -13.30 19.93
CA ARG A 425 -5.08 -14.27 20.98
C ARG A 425 -4.11 -13.69 22.00
N LEU A 426 -3.10 -12.97 21.53
CA LEU A 426 -2.05 -12.37 22.36
C LEU A 426 -2.48 -11.03 23.00
N GLY A 427 -3.54 -10.40 22.47
CA GLY A 427 -4.01 -9.08 22.92
C GLY A 427 -3.05 -7.94 22.56
N VAL A 428 -2.34 -8.05 21.43
CA VAL A 428 -1.29 -7.13 20.99
C VAL A 428 -1.82 -6.13 19.97
N THR A 429 -1.29 -4.91 19.91
CA THR A 429 -1.66 -3.91 18.88
C THR A 429 -1.34 -4.45 17.49
N GLN A 430 -2.26 -4.26 16.53
CA GLN A 430 -2.11 -4.74 15.17
C GLN A 430 -2.07 -3.61 14.14
N CYS A 431 -1.05 -3.65 13.31
CA CYS A 431 -0.92 -2.88 12.07
C CYS A 431 -1.11 -3.81 10.87
N ASN A 432 -1.81 -3.34 9.84
CA ASN A 432 -1.83 -4.01 8.54
C ASN A 432 -1.18 -3.13 7.47
N ILE A 433 -0.43 -3.77 6.57
CA ILE A 433 0.10 -3.21 5.33
C ILE A 433 -0.39 -4.11 4.20
N ALA A 434 -1.21 -3.59 3.28
CA ALA A 434 -1.74 -4.42 2.19
C ALA A 434 -0.67 -4.77 1.14
N HIS A 435 0.24 -3.83 0.83
CA HIS A 435 1.15 -3.87 -0.33
C HIS A 435 0.43 -3.82 -1.69
N ALA A 436 -0.58 -4.67 -1.87
CA ALA A 436 -1.50 -4.67 -3.00
C ALA A 436 -2.82 -5.30 -2.59
N LEU A 437 -3.91 -4.87 -3.22
CA LEU A 437 -5.22 -5.53 -3.13
C LEU A 437 -5.62 -6.06 -4.51
N GLU A 438 -5.62 -7.39 -4.64
CA GLU A 438 -5.75 -8.08 -5.94
C GLU A 438 -7.06 -7.75 -6.66
N LYS A 439 -8.14 -7.44 -5.92
CA LYS A 439 -9.43 -7.04 -6.49
C LYS A 439 -9.35 -5.83 -7.43
N THR A 440 -8.35 -4.97 -7.26
CA THR A 440 -8.14 -3.81 -8.15
C THR A 440 -7.19 -4.08 -9.30
N LYS A 441 -6.37 -5.13 -9.21
CA LYS A 441 -5.45 -5.56 -10.26
C LYS A 441 -6.14 -6.44 -11.29
N TYR A 442 -7.05 -7.32 -10.83
CA TYR A 442 -7.82 -8.20 -11.68
C TYR A 442 -9.22 -7.63 -11.88
N LEU A 443 -9.46 -7.02 -13.04
CA LEU A 443 -10.72 -6.35 -13.32
C LEU A 443 -11.91 -7.32 -13.22
N TYR A 444 -12.96 -6.90 -12.50
CA TYR A 444 -14.17 -7.69 -12.26
C TYR A 444 -13.94 -9.06 -11.59
N SER A 445 -12.80 -9.25 -10.92
CA SER A 445 -12.47 -10.52 -10.25
C SER A 445 -13.42 -10.88 -9.11
N ASP A 446 -14.12 -9.90 -8.53
CA ASP A 446 -15.18 -10.13 -7.55
C ASP A 446 -16.44 -10.69 -8.21
N LEU A 447 -16.84 -10.12 -9.35
CA LEU A 447 -18.00 -10.52 -10.14
C LEU A 447 -17.83 -11.88 -10.81
N TYR A 448 -16.66 -12.12 -11.41
CA TYR A 448 -16.27 -13.34 -12.11
C TYR A 448 -15.34 -14.22 -11.26
N TRP A 449 -15.54 -14.20 -9.94
CA TRP A 449 -14.66 -14.92 -9.03
C TRP A 449 -14.65 -16.42 -9.29
N LYS A 450 -15.79 -17.00 -9.71
CA LYS A 450 -15.92 -18.44 -9.98
C LYS A 450 -15.05 -18.89 -11.15
N GLU A 451 -14.97 -18.08 -12.20
CA GLU A 451 -14.12 -18.35 -13.37
C GLU A 451 -12.63 -18.24 -13.01
N ASN A 452 -12.29 -17.39 -12.04
CA ASN A 452 -10.93 -17.18 -11.56
C ASN A 452 -10.55 -18.13 -10.40
N GLU A 453 -11.52 -18.80 -9.80
CA GLU A 453 -11.34 -19.59 -8.58
C GLU A 453 -10.32 -20.73 -8.75
N PRO A 454 -10.30 -21.51 -9.86
CA PRO A 454 -9.33 -22.59 -10.02
C PRO A 454 -7.86 -22.15 -10.04
N GLN A 455 -7.59 -20.87 -10.34
CA GLN A 455 -6.24 -20.34 -10.48
C GLN A 455 -5.85 -19.43 -9.29
N TYR A 456 -6.77 -18.59 -8.82
CA TYR A 456 -6.43 -17.50 -7.90
C TYR A 456 -7.08 -17.61 -6.53
N HIS A 457 -8.11 -18.46 -6.37
CA HIS A 457 -8.83 -18.65 -5.11
C HIS A 457 -9.28 -17.33 -4.45
N PHE A 458 -9.81 -16.40 -5.26
CA PHE A 458 -10.21 -15.06 -4.81
C PHE A 458 -11.30 -15.09 -3.73
N SER A 459 -12.10 -16.17 -3.66
CA SER A 459 -13.06 -16.34 -2.56
C SER A 459 -12.39 -16.32 -1.19
N CYS A 460 -11.26 -17.01 -1.03
CA CYS A 460 -10.48 -17.01 0.20
C CYS A 460 -9.82 -15.65 0.43
N GLN A 461 -9.18 -15.10 -0.61
CA GLN A 461 -8.42 -13.87 -0.51
C GLN A 461 -9.28 -12.66 -0.13
N PHE A 462 -10.40 -12.43 -0.83
CA PHE A 462 -11.25 -11.27 -0.55
C PHE A 462 -11.96 -11.40 0.80
N THR A 463 -12.26 -12.62 1.23
CA THR A 463 -12.77 -12.88 2.59
C THR A 463 -11.70 -12.54 3.64
N ALA A 464 -10.45 -12.99 3.44
CA ALA A 464 -9.33 -12.70 4.33
C ALA A 464 -9.03 -11.20 4.43
N ASP A 465 -9.04 -10.49 3.30
CA ASP A 465 -8.87 -9.05 3.23
C ASP A 465 -9.92 -8.33 4.07
N LEU A 466 -11.21 -8.62 3.85
CA LEU A 466 -12.30 -8.00 4.62
C LEU A 466 -12.18 -8.23 6.12
N ILE A 467 -11.81 -9.45 6.54
CA ILE A 467 -11.59 -9.78 7.95
C ILE A 467 -10.44 -8.94 8.50
N ALA A 468 -9.30 -8.93 7.81
CA ALA A 468 -8.10 -8.32 8.35
C ALA A 468 -8.18 -6.79 8.38
N MET A 469 -8.74 -6.15 7.35
CA MET A 469 -8.96 -4.69 7.29
C MET A 469 -9.82 -4.18 8.46
N ASN A 470 -10.78 -5.00 8.91
CA ASN A 470 -11.68 -4.64 9.99
C ASN A 470 -11.20 -5.10 11.37
N THR A 471 -10.21 -6.00 11.43
CA THR A 471 -9.56 -6.42 12.68
C THR A 471 -8.45 -5.45 13.11
N ALA A 472 -7.76 -4.83 12.15
CA ALA A 472 -6.61 -3.95 12.41
C ALA A 472 -6.92 -2.80 13.40
N ASP A 473 -5.95 -2.50 14.28
CA ASP A 473 -6.03 -1.31 15.12
C ASP A 473 -5.74 -0.05 14.29
N PHE A 474 -4.78 -0.15 13.37
CA PHE A 474 -4.50 0.83 12.32
C PHE A 474 -3.98 0.18 11.05
N ILE A 475 -4.11 0.89 9.94
CA ILE A 475 -3.68 0.48 8.61
C ILE A 475 -2.69 1.51 8.10
N ILE A 476 -1.56 1.02 7.60
CA ILE A 476 -0.57 1.83 6.88
C ILE A 476 -0.76 1.61 5.39
N THR A 477 -0.86 2.72 4.66
CA THR A 477 -0.80 2.73 3.20
C THR A 477 0.38 3.56 2.75
N SER A 478 0.89 3.26 1.55
CA SER A 478 2.03 3.99 0.99
C SER A 478 1.60 5.32 0.36
N THR A 479 0.33 5.42 -0.05
CA THR A 479 -0.26 6.58 -0.74
C THR A 479 -1.70 6.83 -0.27
N TYR A 480 -2.19 8.06 -0.49
CA TYR A 480 -3.61 8.39 -0.43
C TYR A 480 -4.41 7.62 -1.49
N GLN A 481 -3.84 7.49 -2.70
CA GLN A 481 -4.43 6.74 -3.81
C GLN A 481 -4.80 5.31 -3.42
N GLU A 482 -3.96 4.63 -2.63
CA GLU A 482 -4.23 3.29 -2.13
C GLU A 482 -5.52 3.24 -1.29
N ILE A 483 -5.80 4.27 -0.49
CA ILE A 483 -7.02 4.33 0.34
C ILE A 483 -8.23 4.73 -0.51
N ALA A 484 -8.16 5.93 -1.10
CA ALA A 484 -9.32 6.67 -1.55
C ALA A 484 -9.18 7.19 -2.98
N GLY A 485 -8.14 6.75 -3.69
CA GLY A 485 -8.00 7.04 -5.11
C GLY A 485 -7.67 8.51 -5.37
N THR A 486 -8.07 9.00 -6.54
CA THR A 486 -8.05 10.42 -6.87
C THR A 486 -9.47 10.97 -6.80
N ARG A 487 -9.69 12.21 -7.25
CA ARG A 487 -11.05 12.70 -7.50
C ARG A 487 -11.81 11.81 -8.49
N GLU A 488 -11.09 11.24 -9.45
CA GLU A 488 -11.66 10.56 -10.61
C GLU A 488 -11.52 9.05 -10.59
N ASN A 489 -10.44 8.54 -10.02
CA ASN A 489 -10.13 7.11 -10.00
C ASN A 489 -10.42 6.55 -8.62
N LEU A 490 -10.92 5.32 -8.59
CA LEU A 490 -11.24 4.58 -7.38
C LEU A 490 -9.97 4.21 -6.57
N GLY A 491 -10.04 4.31 -5.24
CA GLY A 491 -9.00 3.80 -4.35
C GLY A 491 -9.04 2.29 -4.18
N GLN A 492 -7.90 1.68 -3.79
CA GLN A 492 -7.84 0.23 -3.61
C GLN A 492 -8.74 -0.22 -2.45
N TYR A 493 -8.58 0.38 -1.27
CA TYR A 493 -9.47 0.12 -0.13
C TYR A 493 -10.90 0.56 -0.39
N GLU A 494 -11.11 1.72 -1.04
CA GLU A 494 -12.45 2.18 -1.41
C GLU A 494 -13.20 1.15 -2.28
N SER A 495 -12.50 0.39 -3.13
CA SER A 495 -13.12 -0.66 -3.94
C SER A 495 -13.73 -1.81 -3.10
N TYR A 496 -13.31 -1.98 -1.84
CA TYR A 496 -13.88 -2.94 -0.89
C TYR A 496 -15.04 -2.35 -0.07
N ALA A 497 -15.38 -1.06 -0.27
CA ALA A 497 -16.51 -0.44 0.42
C ALA A 497 -17.82 -1.14 0.05
N SER A 498 -18.03 -1.44 -1.23
CA SER A 498 -19.19 -2.20 -1.70
C SER A 498 -18.86 -3.01 -2.95
N PHE A 499 -19.16 -4.30 -2.93
CA PHE A 499 -18.98 -5.21 -4.06
C PHE A 499 -19.82 -6.48 -3.86
N THR A 500 -19.82 -7.38 -4.85
CA THR A 500 -20.54 -8.65 -4.73
C THR A 500 -19.74 -9.79 -5.33
N MET A 501 -19.84 -10.97 -4.72
CA MET A 501 -19.30 -12.23 -5.21
C MET A 501 -20.49 -13.17 -5.48
N PRO A 502 -21.02 -13.19 -6.72
CA PRO A 502 -22.29 -13.85 -7.03
C PRO A 502 -22.32 -15.32 -6.57
N GLY A 503 -23.32 -15.66 -5.74
CA GLY A 503 -23.49 -16.99 -5.16
C GLY A 503 -22.64 -17.29 -3.91
N LEU A 504 -21.89 -16.31 -3.40
CA LEU A 504 -21.13 -16.42 -2.15
C LEU A 504 -21.66 -15.45 -1.08
N TYR A 505 -21.43 -14.15 -1.25
CA TYR A 505 -21.97 -13.08 -0.42
C TYR A 505 -21.93 -11.73 -1.14
N ARG A 506 -22.70 -10.78 -0.62
CA ARG A 506 -22.72 -9.38 -1.05
C ARG A 506 -22.17 -8.47 0.03
N VAL A 507 -21.32 -7.52 -0.33
CA VAL A 507 -20.74 -6.54 0.60
C VAL A 507 -21.40 -5.19 0.37
N ARG A 508 -22.21 -4.78 1.34
CA ARG A 508 -22.90 -3.47 1.30
C ARG A 508 -22.01 -2.36 1.84
N GLN A 509 -21.35 -2.61 2.98
CA GLN A 509 -20.36 -1.74 3.58
C GLN A 509 -19.23 -2.59 4.17
N GLY A 510 -18.15 -2.77 3.42
CA GLY A 510 -17.00 -3.59 3.83
C GLY A 510 -15.87 -2.81 4.51
N ILE A 511 -15.69 -1.55 4.14
CA ILE A 511 -14.71 -0.64 4.76
C ILE A 511 -15.14 0.81 4.56
N ASP A 512 -14.75 1.70 5.46
CA ASP A 512 -14.95 3.14 5.31
C ASP A 512 -13.60 3.84 5.26
N VAL A 513 -13.29 4.47 4.12
CA VAL A 513 -12.02 5.19 3.92
C VAL A 513 -11.87 6.41 4.83
N TYR A 514 -12.97 6.89 5.42
CA TYR A 514 -12.95 7.95 6.43
C TYR A 514 -12.72 7.42 7.86
N ASP A 515 -12.41 6.13 8.01
CA ASP A 515 -12.05 5.58 9.31
C ASP A 515 -10.68 6.13 9.75
N PRO A 516 -10.55 6.64 10.99
CA PRO A 516 -9.29 7.12 11.51
C PRO A 516 -8.24 6.04 11.73
N LYS A 517 -8.48 4.77 11.40
CA LYS A 517 -7.46 3.71 11.41
C LYS A 517 -6.47 3.87 10.24
N PHE A 518 -6.84 4.55 9.16
CA PHE A 518 -5.97 4.74 7.99
C PHE A 518 -4.92 5.83 8.22
N ASN A 519 -3.66 5.49 7.97
CA ASN A 519 -2.54 6.41 7.99
C ASN A 519 -1.63 6.20 6.78
N ILE A 520 -1.26 7.31 6.13
CA ILE A 520 -0.31 7.27 5.02
C ILE A 520 1.10 7.39 5.59
N VAL A 521 1.91 6.34 5.40
CA VAL A 521 3.32 6.33 5.75
C VAL A 521 4.07 5.75 4.56
N SER A 522 4.56 6.66 3.72
CA SER A 522 5.21 6.31 2.47
C SER A 522 6.57 5.67 2.73
N PRO A 523 6.91 4.54 2.08
CA PRO A 523 8.24 3.96 2.16
C PRO A 523 9.26 4.80 1.40
N GLY A 524 10.53 4.39 1.44
CA GLY A 524 11.60 5.05 0.71
C GLY A 524 12.45 4.12 -0.13
N ALA A 525 13.41 4.72 -0.82
CA ALA A 525 14.56 4.02 -1.39
C ALA A 525 15.69 4.00 -0.34
N ASP A 526 16.49 2.94 -0.32
CA ASP A 526 17.68 2.88 0.54
C ASP A 526 18.70 3.93 0.06
N PRO A 527 19.01 4.97 0.87
CA PRO A 527 19.89 6.05 0.45
C PRO A 527 21.35 5.62 0.27
N GLU A 528 21.76 4.45 0.79
CA GLU A 528 23.10 3.89 0.57
C GLU A 528 23.22 3.20 -0.80
N VAL A 529 22.10 2.74 -1.36
CA VAL A 529 22.04 2.03 -2.64
C VAL A 529 21.60 2.96 -3.77
N TYR A 530 20.51 3.69 -3.55
CA TYR A 530 19.89 4.57 -4.54
C TYR A 530 20.14 6.03 -4.17
N PHE A 531 21.15 6.60 -4.81
CA PHE A 531 21.61 7.98 -4.62
C PHE A 531 21.86 8.64 -5.98
N SER A 532 22.01 9.96 -5.98
CA SER A 532 22.09 10.76 -7.21
C SER A 532 23.26 10.33 -8.10
N TYR A 533 23.02 10.22 -9.41
CA TYR A 533 24.07 9.94 -10.39
C TYR A 533 25.23 10.94 -10.36
N THR A 534 25.00 12.16 -9.83
CA THR A 534 26.01 13.22 -9.68
C THR A 534 27.02 12.97 -8.56
N GLU A 535 26.74 12.05 -7.64
CA GLU A 535 27.64 11.72 -6.52
C GLU A 535 28.76 10.77 -6.96
N SER A 536 29.69 11.29 -7.76
CA SER A 536 30.75 10.49 -8.41
C SER A 536 31.61 9.65 -7.46
N ASP A 537 31.83 10.12 -6.23
CA ASP A 537 32.64 9.43 -5.22
C ASP A 537 31.99 8.15 -4.67
N ARG A 538 30.66 8.03 -4.79
CA ARG A 538 29.89 6.89 -4.29
C ARG A 538 29.60 5.83 -5.37
N ARG A 539 29.94 6.12 -6.63
CA ARG A 539 29.61 5.27 -7.79
C ARG A 539 30.30 3.91 -7.72
N PHE A 540 29.59 2.87 -8.16
CA PHE A 540 30.12 1.51 -8.22
C PHE A 540 30.93 1.28 -9.51
N ALA A 541 32.06 1.99 -9.65
CA ALA A 541 32.88 2.00 -10.86
C ALA A 541 33.35 0.60 -11.30
N HIS A 542 33.50 -0.34 -10.36
CA HIS A 542 33.89 -1.72 -10.64
C HIS A 542 32.83 -2.51 -11.44
N LEU A 543 31.58 -2.03 -11.49
CA LEU A 543 30.48 -2.64 -12.25
C LEU A 543 30.35 -2.05 -13.67
N HIS A 544 31.10 -1.01 -14.03
CA HIS A 544 30.88 -0.28 -15.29
C HIS A 544 31.15 -1.16 -16.52
N ASP A 545 32.23 -1.94 -16.52
CA ASP A 545 32.55 -2.85 -17.64
C ASP A 545 31.49 -3.95 -17.80
N GLU A 546 30.97 -4.46 -16.67
CA GLU A 546 29.90 -5.45 -16.66
C GLU A 546 28.59 -4.86 -17.22
N ILE A 547 28.23 -3.65 -16.78
CA ILE A 547 27.03 -2.93 -17.26
C ILE A 547 27.17 -2.57 -18.75
N GLU A 548 28.35 -2.17 -19.21
CA GLU A 548 28.62 -1.94 -20.63
C GLU A 548 28.40 -3.21 -21.44
N THR A 549 28.92 -4.35 -20.97
CA THR A 549 28.74 -5.65 -21.63
C THR A 549 27.27 -6.07 -21.62
N LEU A 550 26.55 -5.84 -20.52
CA LEU A 550 25.14 -6.17 -20.37
C LEU A 550 24.28 -5.40 -21.39
N ILE A 551 24.53 -4.10 -21.54
CA ILE A 551 23.73 -3.21 -22.39
C ILE A 551 24.15 -3.27 -23.87
N TYR A 552 25.45 -3.37 -24.16
CA TYR A 552 26.01 -3.22 -25.50
C TYR A 552 26.82 -4.40 -26.03
N GLY A 553 26.99 -5.46 -25.23
CA GLY A 553 27.71 -6.68 -25.63
C GLY A 553 26.87 -7.64 -26.48
N ASP A 554 27.53 -8.66 -27.03
CA ASP A 554 26.88 -9.63 -27.90
C ASP A 554 26.01 -10.64 -27.13
N ASN A 555 24.94 -11.13 -27.78
CA ASN A 555 23.97 -12.05 -27.17
C ASN A 555 24.57 -13.43 -26.83
N GLU A 556 25.73 -13.77 -27.39
CA GLU A 556 26.47 -15.00 -27.08
C GLU A 556 27.17 -14.95 -25.72
N VAL A 557 27.38 -13.75 -25.17
CA VAL A 557 28.11 -13.54 -23.91
C VAL A 557 27.17 -13.51 -22.71
N ILE A 558 25.99 -12.90 -22.87
CA ILE A 558 25.00 -12.74 -21.81
C ILE A 558 23.62 -13.09 -22.36
N PRO A 559 22.80 -13.89 -21.64
CA PRO A 559 21.40 -14.13 -21.98
C PRO A 559 20.65 -12.81 -22.22
N SER A 560 20.40 -12.51 -23.50
CA SER A 560 19.79 -11.27 -23.95
C SER A 560 19.25 -11.42 -25.37
N ARG A 561 18.33 -10.53 -25.74
CA ARG A 561 17.78 -10.40 -27.09
C ARG A 561 17.96 -8.97 -27.60
N GLY A 562 18.26 -8.85 -28.90
CA GLY A 562 18.49 -7.58 -29.57
C GLY A 562 19.83 -6.93 -29.22
N VAL A 563 20.23 -5.96 -30.03
CA VAL A 563 21.48 -5.20 -29.89
C VAL A 563 21.18 -3.71 -30.11
N LEU A 564 22.00 -2.83 -29.54
CA LEU A 564 21.89 -1.38 -29.78
C LEU A 564 22.97 -0.95 -30.76
N ILE A 565 22.57 -0.64 -32.00
CA ILE A 565 23.50 -0.23 -33.07
C ILE A 565 24.03 1.19 -32.81
N ASP A 566 23.13 2.12 -32.52
CA ASP A 566 23.46 3.52 -32.26
C ASP A 566 23.59 3.74 -30.75
N ARG A 567 24.83 3.70 -30.23
CA ARG A 567 25.10 3.81 -28.79
C ARG A 567 24.97 5.23 -28.23
N ASP A 568 24.93 6.24 -29.10
CA ASP A 568 24.84 7.65 -28.71
C ASP A 568 23.41 8.07 -28.38
N LYS A 569 22.41 7.29 -28.81
CA LYS A 569 21.01 7.54 -28.46
C LYS A 569 20.77 7.37 -26.95
N PRO A 570 19.99 8.27 -26.33
CA PRO A 570 19.60 8.13 -24.94
C PRO A 570 18.79 6.83 -24.74
N PRO A 571 19.03 6.08 -23.65
CA PRO A 571 18.27 4.89 -23.34
C PRO A 571 16.93 5.21 -22.64
N ILE A 572 15.84 4.62 -23.12
CA ILE A 572 14.59 4.45 -22.39
C ILE A 572 14.74 3.16 -21.59
N PHE A 573 14.74 3.25 -20.28
CA PHE A 573 14.96 2.09 -19.40
C PHE A 573 13.67 1.67 -18.69
N THR A 574 13.42 0.37 -18.63
CA THR A 574 12.40 -0.21 -17.74
C THR A 574 12.95 -1.43 -17.02
N LEU A 575 12.56 -1.57 -15.75
CA LEU A 575 12.94 -2.67 -14.88
C LEU A 575 11.70 -3.11 -14.09
N ALA A 576 11.27 -4.34 -14.30
CA ALA A 576 10.07 -4.91 -13.70
C ALA A 576 10.09 -6.44 -13.78
N ARG A 577 9.13 -7.08 -13.09
CA ARG A 577 8.79 -8.48 -13.38
C ARG A 577 8.03 -8.55 -14.72
N MET A 578 8.07 -9.71 -15.37
CA MET A 578 7.35 -9.93 -16.61
C MET A 578 6.00 -10.59 -16.31
N ASP A 579 4.97 -9.76 -16.14
CA ASP A 579 3.58 -10.17 -15.99
C ASP A 579 2.67 -9.21 -16.79
N ARG A 580 1.40 -9.58 -16.98
CA ARG A 580 0.45 -8.82 -17.80
C ARG A 580 0.16 -7.44 -17.20
N ILE A 581 0.14 -7.34 -15.87
CA ILE A 581 -0.16 -6.09 -15.17
C ILE A 581 0.99 -5.10 -15.33
N LYS A 582 2.25 -5.55 -15.29
CA LYS A 582 3.44 -4.73 -15.50
C LYS A 582 3.56 -4.20 -16.93
N ASN A 583 2.93 -4.87 -17.90
CA ASN A 583 2.71 -4.36 -19.26
C ASN A 583 4.00 -3.91 -19.98
N VAL A 584 5.11 -4.63 -19.74
CA VAL A 584 6.39 -4.37 -20.41
C VAL A 584 6.27 -4.60 -21.92
N THR A 585 5.51 -5.62 -22.32
CA THR A 585 5.19 -5.91 -23.72
C THR A 585 4.39 -4.78 -24.38
N GLY A 586 3.48 -4.13 -23.64
CA GLY A 586 2.76 -2.94 -24.11
C GLY A 586 3.72 -1.79 -24.46
N LEU A 587 4.69 -1.49 -23.60
CA LEU A 587 5.70 -0.45 -23.89
C LEU A 587 6.46 -0.73 -25.19
N VAL A 588 6.76 -1.99 -25.47
CA VAL A 588 7.48 -2.42 -26.68
C VAL A 588 6.62 -2.24 -27.92
N GLU A 589 5.34 -2.56 -27.83
CA GLU A 589 4.36 -2.29 -28.89
C GLU A 589 4.23 -0.79 -29.16
N TRP A 590 4.20 0.05 -28.10
CA TRP A 590 4.14 1.51 -28.26
C TRP A 590 5.39 2.05 -28.94
N TYR A 591 6.57 1.57 -28.50
CA TYR A 591 7.85 1.93 -29.10
C TYR A 591 7.96 1.49 -30.56
N GLY A 592 7.55 0.25 -30.88
CA GLY A 592 7.64 -0.28 -32.25
C GLY A 592 6.78 0.47 -33.25
N ARG A 593 5.62 0.99 -32.82
CA ARG A 593 4.70 1.77 -33.64
C ARG A 593 5.11 3.22 -33.86
N ASP A 594 5.82 3.83 -32.92
CA ASP A 594 6.17 5.26 -32.96
C ASP A 594 7.55 5.49 -33.57
N GLN A 595 7.58 5.89 -34.84
CA GLN A 595 8.83 6.14 -35.56
C GLN A 595 9.64 7.33 -35.00
N ALA A 596 8.98 8.33 -34.43
CA ALA A 596 9.65 9.48 -33.84
C ALA A 596 10.41 9.04 -32.58
N LEU A 597 9.78 8.22 -31.74
CA LEU A 597 10.37 7.64 -30.54
C LEU A 597 11.57 6.72 -30.87
N ARG A 598 11.44 5.84 -31.88
CA ARG A 598 12.54 4.99 -32.37
C ARG A 598 13.75 5.79 -32.88
N THR A 599 13.47 6.95 -33.48
CA THR A 599 14.51 7.87 -33.93
C THR A 599 15.14 8.63 -32.76
N ALA A 600 14.36 8.92 -31.72
CA ALA A 600 14.78 9.69 -30.55
C ALA A 600 15.65 8.89 -29.56
N ALA A 601 15.40 7.59 -29.37
CA ALA A 601 16.03 6.82 -28.29
C ALA A 601 16.12 5.32 -28.60
N ASN A 602 16.97 4.62 -27.83
CA ASN A 602 16.98 3.16 -27.74
C ASN A 602 16.10 2.70 -26.58
N LEU A 603 15.61 1.46 -26.63
CA LEU A 603 14.83 0.86 -25.54
C LEU A 603 15.63 -0.26 -24.86
N LEU A 604 15.85 -0.11 -23.55
CA LEU A 604 16.54 -1.06 -22.68
C LEU A 604 15.54 -1.65 -21.67
N ILE A 605 15.41 -2.98 -21.66
CA ILE A 605 14.41 -3.70 -20.87
C ILE A 605 15.11 -4.73 -20.00
N ALA A 606 14.92 -4.65 -18.69
CA ALA A 606 15.36 -5.65 -17.73
C ALA A 606 14.14 -6.33 -17.10
N SER A 607 13.72 -7.48 -17.64
CA SER A 607 12.49 -8.15 -17.22
C SER A 607 12.46 -9.61 -17.67
N GLY A 608 11.96 -10.50 -16.80
CA GLY A 608 11.73 -11.92 -17.10
C GLY A 608 12.96 -12.72 -17.53
N HIS A 609 12.70 -13.94 -18.00
CA HIS A 609 13.66 -14.78 -18.73
C HIS A 609 13.60 -14.49 -20.24
N ILE A 610 14.66 -14.84 -20.98
CA ILE A 610 14.62 -14.75 -22.45
C ILE A 610 13.91 -15.98 -23.02
N ASP A 611 14.25 -17.19 -22.57
CA ASP A 611 13.60 -18.41 -23.05
C ASP A 611 12.30 -18.69 -22.26
N PRO A 612 11.16 -18.92 -22.92
CA PRO A 612 9.92 -19.27 -22.24
C PRO A 612 9.96 -20.64 -21.53
N GLU A 613 10.94 -21.50 -21.80
CA GLU A 613 11.09 -22.78 -21.10
C GLU A 613 11.85 -22.65 -19.77
N ASP A 614 12.51 -21.50 -19.53
CA ASP A 614 13.19 -21.22 -18.26
C ASP A 614 12.24 -20.68 -17.17
N SER A 615 10.99 -20.37 -17.52
CA SER A 615 9.97 -19.92 -16.58
C SER A 615 8.96 -21.02 -16.26
N GLU A 616 8.66 -21.20 -14.98
CA GLU A 616 7.60 -22.09 -14.49
C GLU A 616 6.25 -21.37 -14.37
N ASP A 617 6.21 -20.04 -14.52
CA ASP A 617 5.00 -19.22 -14.39
C ASP A 617 4.32 -19.02 -15.77
N GLU A 618 3.08 -19.47 -15.91
CA GLU A 618 2.37 -19.44 -17.19
C GLU A 618 2.14 -18.02 -17.72
N GLU A 619 1.92 -17.05 -16.82
CA GLU A 619 1.72 -15.64 -17.19
C GLU A 619 3.02 -15.06 -17.77
N GLU A 620 4.16 -15.25 -17.10
CA GLU A 620 5.48 -14.86 -17.58
C GLU A 620 5.82 -15.53 -18.92
N ARG A 621 5.60 -16.84 -19.06
CA ARG A 621 5.81 -17.56 -20.35
C ARG A 621 5.01 -16.96 -21.50
N SER A 622 3.76 -16.56 -21.24
CA SER A 622 2.91 -15.92 -22.24
C SER A 622 3.45 -14.55 -22.66
N GLN A 623 3.96 -13.77 -21.70
CA GLN A 623 4.54 -12.46 -21.95
C GLN A 623 5.89 -12.55 -22.66
N ILE A 624 6.73 -13.54 -22.33
CA ILE A 624 7.98 -13.84 -23.05
C ILE A 624 7.69 -14.10 -24.54
N LYS A 625 6.74 -14.99 -24.84
CA LYS A 625 6.35 -15.29 -26.23
C LYS A 625 5.88 -14.04 -26.96
N ARG A 626 5.00 -13.24 -26.32
CA ARG A 626 4.52 -11.97 -26.87
C ARG A 626 5.66 -10.97 -27.12
N MET A 627 6.63 -10.91 -26.21
CA MET A 627 7.81 -10.06 -26.35
C MET A 627 8.62 -10.44 -27.59
N HIS A 628 8.82 -11.74 -27.83
CA HIS A 628 9.50 -12.21 -29.03
C HIS A 628 8.74 -11.83 -30.30
N GLU A 629 7.43 -12.09 -30.35
CA GLU A 629 6.56 -11.74 -31.48
C GLU A 629 6.62 -10.25 -31.82
N LEU A 630 6.57 -9.37 -30.81
CA LEU A 630 6.63 -7.92 -31.00
C LEU A 630 7.98 -7.46 -31.56
N MET A 631 9.09 -8.03 -31.08
CA MET A 631 10.41 -7.69 -31.61
C MET A 631 10.57 -8.10 -33.07
N ASP A 632 9.99 -9.24 -33.46
CA ASP A 632 9.97 -9.72 -34.84
C ASP A 632 9.01 -8.88 -35.72
N GLU A 633 7.80 -8.59 -35.22
CA GLU A 633 6.76 -7.82 -35.94
C GLU A 633 7.21 -6.40 -36.29
N TYR A 634 7.90 -5.72 -35.37
CA TYR A 634 8.34 -4.33 -35.55
C TYR A 634 9.81 -4.18 -35.97
N GLU A 635 10.51 -5.29 -36.24
CA GLU A 635 11.93 -5.34 -36.63
C GLU A 635 12.82 -4.52 -35.67
N LEU A 636 12.78 -4.89 -34.38
CA LEU A 636 13.35 -4.09 -33.29
C LEU A 636 14.81 -4.40 -32.96
N ASP A 637 15.38 -5.45 -33.55
CA ASP A 637 16.80 -5.78 -33.42
C ASP A 637 17.64 -4.63 -34.00
N GLY A 638 18.45 -3.99 -33.14
CA GLY A 638 19.23 -2.80 -33.48
C GLY A 638 18.83 -1.55 -32.70
N GLN A 639 17.62 -1.52 -32.13
CA GLN A 639 17.13 -0.41 -31.31
C GLN A 639 16.62 -0.83 -29.93
N VAL A 640 16.28 -2.11 -29.75
CA VAL A 640 15.84 -2.68 -28.48
C VAL A 640 16.90 -3.64 -27.94
N ARG A 641 17.17 -3.54 -26.64
CA ARG A 641 17.96 -4.48 -25.86
C ARG A 641 17.12 -5.02 -24.72
N TRP A 642 16.83 -6.31 -24.77
CA TRP A 642 16.14 -7.02 -23.70
C TRP A 642 17.13 -7.93 -22.97
N ILE A 643 17.33 -7.67 -21.68
CA ILE A 643 18.17 -8.46 -20.78
C ILE A 643 17.30 -9.17 -19.75
N GLU A 644 17.80 -10.28 -19.24
CA GLU A 644 17.13 -11.01 -18.17
C GLU A 644 16.93 -10.16 -16.90
N ARG A 645 15.99 -10.62 -16.07
CA ARG A 645 15.71 -10.04 -14.76
C ARG A 645 17.01 -9.86 -13.94
N GLN A 646 17.10 -8.71 -13.27
CA GLN A 646 18.27 -8.35 -12.50
C GLN A 646 17.96 -8.41 -11.01
N VAL A 647 18.73 -9.21 -10.26
CA VAL A 647 18.47 -9.52 -8.84
C VAL A 647 19.40 -8.80 -7.86
N ASP A 648 20.51 -8.26 -8.37
CA ASP A 648 21.50 -7.57 -7.55
C ASP A 648 21.16 -6.09 -7.40
N LYS A 649 20.99 -5.64 -6.14
CA LYS A 649 20.58 -4.26 -5.82
C LYS A 649 21.66 -3.24 -6.22
N GLU A 650 22.94 -3.54 -5.99
CA GLU A 650 24.03 -2.60 -6.29
C GLU A 650 24.14 -2.37 -7.80
N ARG A 651 24.15 -3.44 -8.60
CA ARG A 651 24.14 -3.39 -10.07
C ARG A 651 22.90 -2.69 -10.60
N ASN A 652 21.71 -2.99 -10.08
CA ASN A 652 20.47 -2.31 -10.49
C ASN A 652 20.56 -0.80 -10.25
N SER A 653 21.02 -0.40 -9.07
CA SER A 653 21.19 1.01 -8.72
C SER A 653 22.19 1.71 -9.64
N GLU A 654 23.27 1.03 -10.04
CA GLU A 654 24.28 1.58 -10.93
C GLU A 654 23.78 1.64 -12.38
N ILE A 655 22.94 0.70 -12.84
CA ILE A 655 22.27 0.78 -14.14
C ILE A 655 21.42 2.05 -14.22
N TYR A 656 20.64 2.37 -13.19
CA TYR A 656 19.85 3.62 -13.16
C TYR A 656 20.75 4.86 -13.36
N ARG A 657 21.87 4.94 -12.64
CA ARG A 657 22.82 6.06 -12.75
C ARG A 657 23.55 6.07 -14.10
N TYR A 658 23.90 4.91 -14.63
CA TYR A 658 24.52 4.76 -15.95
C TYR A 658 23.60 5.21 -17.10
N VAL A 659 22.29 4.95 -16.99
CA VAL A 659 21.25 5.46 -17.88
C VAL A 659 21.14 6.98 -17.76
N ALA A 660 21.21 7.52 -16.53
CA ALA A 660 21.19 8.96 -16.27
C ALA A 660 22.41 9.69 -16.87
N ASP A 661 23.60 9.09 -16.80
CA ASP A 661 24.83 9.63 -17.42
C ASP A 661 24.65 9.86 -18.93
N ARG A 662 23.82 9.03 -19.59
CA ARG A 662 23.49 9.11 -21.03
C ARG A 662 22.23 9.90 -21.34
N ARG A 663 21.71 10.68 -20.38
CA ARG A 663 20.46 11.46 -20.52
C ARG A 663 19.27 10.59 -20.93
N GLY A 664 19.27 9.34 -20.46
CA GLY A 664 18.14 8.44 -20.62
C GLY A 664 16.97 8.80 -19.72
N ILE A 665 15.94 7.96 -19.73
CA ILE A 665 14.73 8.09 -18.91
C ILE A 665 14.29 6.74 -18.36
N PHE A 666 13.48 6.73 -17.30
CA PHE A 666 12.79 5.53 -16.82
C PHE A 666 11.33 5.53 -17.27
N VAL A 667 10.82 4.37 -17.70
CA VAL A 667 9.41 4.18 -18.04
C VAL A 667 8.82 3.02 -17.26
N GLN A 668 7.70 3.28 -16.58
CA GLN A 668 6.91 2.32 -15.84
C GLN A 668 5.51 2.22 -16.52
N PRO A 669 5.25 1.19 -17.34
CA PRO A 669 4.07 1.15 -18.23
C PRO A 669 2.89 0.33 -17.70
N ALA A 670 2.86 -0.03 -16.40
CA ALA A 670 1.85 -0.96 -15.88
C ALA A 670 0.42 -0.49 -16.12
N LEU A 671 -0.48 -1.45 -16.37
CA LEU A 671 -1.92 -1.23 -16.37
C LEU A 671 -2.41 -0.69 -15.03
N PHE A 672 -1.78 -1.15 -13.94
CA PHE A 672 -1.97 -0.63 -12.59
C PHE A 672 -0.70 -0.90 -11.76
N GLU A 673 -0.22 0.09 -11.03
CA GLU A 673 0.92 -0.06 -10.13
C GLU A 673 0.51 0.34 -8.70
N ALA A 674 0.50 -0.61 -7.76
CA ALA A 674 -0.01 -0.34 -6.41
C ALA A 674 0.77 0.77 -5.69
N PHE A 675 2.11 0.77 -5.82
CA PHE A 675 2.98 1.82 -5.32
C PHE A 675 4.03 2.23 -6.36
N GLY A 676 4.94 1.32 -6.71
CA GLY A 676 6.03 1.56 -7.66
C GLY A 676 7.36 1.90 -7.00
N LEU A 677 7.97 0.95 -6.29
CA LEU A 677 9.33 1.13 -5.73
C LEU A 677 10.34 1.52 -6.81
N THR A 678 10.25 0.93 -8.01
CA THR A 678 11.14 1.25 -9.13
C THR A 678 11.02 2.70 -9.60
N VAL A 679 9.87 3.36 -9.37
CA VAL A 679 9.68 4.79 -9.65
C VAL A 679 10.50 5.63 -8.68
N ILE A 680 10.43 5.35 -7.37
CA ILE A 680 11.23 6.10 -6.38
C ILE A 680 12.72 5.75 -6.45
N GLU A 681 13.08 4.54 -6.83
CA GLU A 681 14.48 4.12 -7.08
C GLU A 681 15.06 4.91 -8.27
N ALA A 682 14.34 4.98 -9.40
CA ALA A 682 14.75 5.77 -10.56
C ALA A 682 14.86 7.27 -10.23
N MET A 683 13.83 7.84 -9.58
CA MET A 683 13.83 9.25 -9.17
C MET A 683 14.94 9.56 -8.15
N GLY A 684 15.21 8.65 -7.21
CA GLY A 684 16.29 8.78 -6.22
C GLY A 684 17.69 8.71 -6.83
N CYS A 685 17.84 8.05 -7.97
CA CYS A 685 19.05 8.07 -8.78
C CYS A 685 19.16 9.31 -9.70
N GLY A 686 18.13 10.16 -9.74
CA GLY A 686 18.07 11.35 -10.60
C GLY A 686 17.67 11.06 -12.04
N LEU A 687 16.99 9.93 -12.31
CA LEU A 687 16.53 9.57 -13.65
C LEU A 687 15.10 10.09 -13.90
N PRO A 688 14.87 10.99 -14.89
CA PRO A 688 13.53 11.45 -15.24
C PRO A 688 12.61 10.27 -15.54
N THR A 689 11.43 10.27 -14.93
CA THR A 689 10.56 9.09 -14.90
C THR A 689 9.19 9.38 -15.51
N PHE A 690 8.74 8.46 -16.37
CA PHE A 690 7.39 8.37 -16.91
C PHE A 690 6.70 7.16 -16.28
N ALA A 691 5.58 7.34 -15.60
CA ALA A 691 4.90 6.25 -14.93
C ALA A 691 3.38 6.26 -15.16
N THR A 692 2.76 5.10 -15.02
CA THR A 692 1.31 4.96 -15.17
C THR A 692 0.53 5.94 -14.30
N CYS A 693 -0.57 6.48 -14.82
CA CYS A 693 -1.50 7.32 -14.06
C CYS A 693 -2.46 6.51 -13.16
N TYR A 694 -2.34 5.17 -13.15
CA TYR A 694 -3.19 4.27 -12.37
C TYR A 694 -2.44 3.65 -11.19
N GLY A 695 -2.85 4.03 -9.97
CA GLY A 695 -2.27 3.54 -8.73
C GLY A 695 -1.22 4.50 -8.17
N GLY A 696 -0.31 3.99 -7.33
CA GLY A 696 0.62 4.79 -6.53
C GLY A 696 1.47 5.82 -7.28
N PRO A 697 1.95 5.56 -8.52
CA PRO A 697 2.76 6.55 -9.24
C PRO A 697 2.02 7.86 -9.55
N ALA A 698 0.69 7.83 -9.60
CA ALA A 698 -0.16 9.02 -9.76
C ALA A 698 0.04 10.04 -8.62
N GLU A 699 0.43 9.59 -7.44
CA GLU A 699 0.72 10.43 -6.27
C GLU A 699 2.22 10.67 -6.07
N ILE A 700 3.06 9.71 -6.44
CA ILE A 700 4.53 9.85 -6.33
C ILE A 700 5.01 11.01 -7.20
N ILE A 701 4.57 11.03 -8.47
CA ILE A 701 4.98 12.01 -9.47
C ILE A 701 4.03 13.22 -9.45
N GLU A 702 4.62 14.41 -9.36
CA GLU A 702 3.98 15.67 -9.77
C GLU A 702 4.24 15.88 -11.27
N ASP A 703 3.20 15.66 -12.09
CA ASP A 703 3.29 15.69 -13.56
C ASP A 703 3.90 17.00 -14.08
N GLY A 704 4.91 16.88 -14.95
CA GLY A 704 5.64 18.00 -15.53
C GLY A 704 6.71 18.63 -14.62
N LYS A 705 6.80 18.20 -13.35
CA LYS A 705 7.76 18.76 -12.38
C LYS A 705 8.77 17.74 -11.87
N SER A 706 8.31 16.61 -11.35
CA SER A 706 9.17 15.54 -10.80
C SER A 706 9.18 14.28 -11.67
N GLY A 707 8.45 14.31 -12.78
CA GLY A 707 8.27 13.22 -13.73
C GLY A 707 7.02 13.47 -14.58
N PHE A 708 6.55 12.44 -15.27
CA PHE A 708 5.36 12.52 -16.11
C PHE A 708 4.43 11.33 -15.91
N HIS A 709 3.13 11.57 -15.99
CA HIS A 709 2.12 10.51 -16.06
C HIS A 709 1.89 10.06 -17.50
N ILE A 710 1.68 8.76 -17.68
CA ILE A 710 1.26 8.13 -18.95
C ILE A 710 0.04 7.24 -18.72
N ASP A 711 -0.88 7.21 -19.68
CA ASP A 711 -2.06 6.34 -19.64
C ASP A 711 -1.78 5.06 -20.44
N PRO A 712 -1.70 3.87 -19.80
CA PRO A 712 -1.40 2.61 -20.48
C PRO A 712 -2.50 2.15 -21.45
N ASN A 713 -3.72 2.70 -21.36
CA ASN A 713 -4.79 2.41 -22.34
C ASN A 713 -4.61 3.20 -23.65
N HIS A 714 -3.75 4.22 -23.64
CA HIS A 714 -3.49 5.11 -24.77
C HIS A 714 -2.00 5.14 -25.11
N GLY A 715 -1.44 3.96 -25.41
CA GLY A 715 -0.01 3.76 -25.66
C GLY A 715 0.61 4.68 -26.73
N GLU A 716 -0.15 5.03 -27.76
CA GLU A 716 0.28 5.98 -28.79
C GLU A 716 0.51 7.38 -28.20
N LEU A 717 -0.40 7.89 -27.36
CA LEU A 717 -0.25 9.18 -26.69
C LEU A 717 0.91 9.14 -25.68
N ALA A 718 1.12 8.01 -25.01
CA ALA A 718 2.26 7.81 -24.13
C ALA A 718 3.59 7.90 -24.90
N ALA A 719 3.71 7.20 -26.03
CA ALA A 719 4.89 7.25 -26.90
C ALA A 719 5.17 8.66 -27.42
N GLN A 720 4.15 9.36 -27.92
CA GLN A 720 4.26 10.75 -28.39
C GLN A 720 4.74 11.70 -27.29
N ARG A 721 4.23 11.55 -26.06
CA ARG A 721 4.65 12.35 -24.90
C ARG A 721 6.12 12.13 -24.56
N ILE A 722 6.58 10.87 -24.60
CA ILE A 722 7.99 10.51 -24.37
C ILE A 722 8.88 11.09 -25.47
N ALA A 723 8.51 10.89 -26.75
CA ALA A 723 9.25 11.40 -27.89
C ALA A 723 9.41 12.93 -27.81
N ARG A 724 8.32 13.64 -27.49
CA ARG A 724 8.33 15.09 -27.32
C ARG A 724 9.27 15.57 -26.22
N PHE A 725 9.32 14.88 -25.08
CA PHE A 725 10.25 15.22 -24.01
C PHE A 725 11.71 15.03 -24.44
N LEU A 726 12.02 13.92 -25.11
CA LEU A 726 13.37 13.64 -25.60
C LEU A 726 13.82 14.65 -26.66
N GLU A 727 12.91 15.09 -27.54
CA GLU A 727 13.16 16.18 -28.48
C GLU A 727 13.53 17.49 -27.76
N LEU A 728 12.73 17.90 -26.77
CA LEU A 728 13.01 19.10 -25.97
C LEU A 728 14.36 19.01 -25.25
N CYS A 729 14.72 17.83 -24.73
CA CYS A 729 16.02 17.62 -24.08
C CYS A 729 17.20 17.74 -25.04
N ARG A 730 17.02 17.37 -26.33
CA ARG A 730 18.05 17.55 -27.36
C ARG A 730 18.24 19.02 -27.75
N GLU A 731 17.17 19.80 -27.71
CA GLU A 731 17.21 21.25 -27.97
C GLU A 731 17.87 21.99 -26.79
N GLU A 732 17.41 21.71 -25.57
CA GLU A 732 17.90 22.33 -24.34
C GLU A 732 18.03 21.30 -23.20
N ASN A 733 19.28 21.01 -22.79
CA ASN A 733 19.59 20.07 -21.70
C ASN A 733 18.91 20.44 -20.37
N TYR A 734 18.55 21.71 -20.17
CA TYR A 734 17.86 22.20 -18.98
C TYR A 734 16.57 21.42 -18.68
N HIS A 735 15.84 20.99 -19.71
CA HIS A 735 14.60 20.23 -19.52
C HIS A 735 14.82 18.90 -18.80
N TRP A 736 15.91 18.19 -19.13
CA TRP A 736 16.26 16.92 -18.48
C TRP A 736 16.69 17.15 -17.03
N GLU A 737 17.58 18.13 -16.81
CA GLU A 737 18.11 18.48 -15.49
C GLU A 737 17.01 18.96 -14.53
N HIS A 738 16.05 19.76 -15.03
CA HIS A 738 14.93 20.25 -14.25
C HIS A 738 14.06 19.11 -13.70
N VAL A 739 13.70 18.14 -14.54
CA VAL A 739 12.89 16.98 -14.12
C VAL A 739 13.68 16.05 -13.21
N SER A 740 14.98 15.83 -13.51
CA SER A 740 15.90 15.06 -12.67
C SER A 740 15.97 15.61 -11.24
N GLN A 741 16.21 16.92 -11.11
CA GLN A 741 16.28 17.60 -9.81
C GLN A 741 14.92 17.58 -9.08
N GLY A 742 13.82 17.79 -9.81
CA GLY A 742 12.48 17.68 -9.25
C GLY A 742 12.18 16.27 -8.70
N GLY A 743 12.67 15.22 -9.36
CA GLY A 743 12.59 13.83 -8.91
C GLY A 743 13.36 13.58 -7.60
N LEU A 744 14.62 14.04 -7.54
CA LEU A 744 15.47 13.92 -6.34
C LEU A 744 14.86 14.63 -5.13
N GLU A 745 14.40 15.88 -5.31
CA GLU A 745 13.75 16.66 -4.25
C GLU A 745 12.46 15.99 -3.75
N ARG A 746 11.67 15.43 -4.68
CA ARG A 746 10.44 14.71 -4.35
C ARG A 746 10.73 13.48 -3.48
N VAL A 747 11.74 12.68 -3.81
CA VAL A 747 12.12 11.48 -3.02
C VAL A 747 12.65 11.87 -1.65
N ASN A 748 13.62 12.77 -1.58
CA ASN A 748 14.28 13.15 -0.32
C ASN A 748 13.33 13.77 0.72
N THR A 749 12.27 14.45 0.28
CA THR A 749 11.32 15.12 1.19
C THR A 749 10.12 14.25 1.59
N ARG A 750 9.83 13.17 0.86
CA ARG A 750 8.58 12.39 1.06
C ARG A 750 8.78 10.88 1.21
N TYR A 751 9.76 10.30 0.52
CA TYR A 751 9.89 8.86 0.33
C TYR A 751 11.23 8.38 0.90
N THR A 752 11.37 8.41 2.23
CA THR A 752 12.58 7.94 2.93
C THR A 752 12.23 7.01 4.10
N TRP A 753 13.07 5.99 4.31
CA TRP A 753 12.87 5.02 5.40
C TRP A 753 13.01 5.63 6.81
N ARG A 754 13.77 6.72 6.95
CA ARG A 754 13.88 7.47 8.21
C ARG A 754 12.53 8.04 8.63
N LEU A 755 11.87 8.77 7.73
CA LEU A 755 10.54 9.35 7.97
C LEU A 755 9.49 8.24 8.21
N TYR A 756 9.61 7.13 7.47
CA TYR A 756 8.77 5.96 7.66
C TYR A 756 8.86 5.43 9.10
N ALA A 757 10.08 5.16 9.58
CA ALA A 757 10.31 4.55 10.89
C ALA A 757 9.84 5.46 12.04
N GLU A 758 10.17 6.75 11.96
CA GLU A 758 9.75 7.76 12.94
C GLU A 758 8.21 7.79 13.07
N ARG A 759 7.51 7.85 11.93
CA ARG A 759 6.05 7.92 11.92
C ARG A 759 5.43 6.62 12.39
N MET A 760 5.92 5.47 11.92
CA MET A 760 5.44 4.15 12.35
C MET A 760 5.58 3.93 13.86
N MET A 761 6.69 4.39 14.44
CA MET A 761 6.95 4.34 15.88
C MET A 761 6.02 5.26 16.69
N THR A 762 5.70 6.43 16.17
CA THR A 762 4.72 7.33 16.83
C THR A 762 3.30 6.77 16.75
N LEU A 763 2.90 6.25 15.57
CA LEU A 763 1.58 5.65 15.37
C LEU A 763 1.35 4.46 16.29
N SER A 764 2.29 3.51 16.36
CA SER A 764 2.13 2.30 17.18
C SER A 764 1.88 2.61 18.66
N ARG A 765 2.53 3.66 19.19
CA ARG A 765 2.32 4.13 20.57
C ARG A 765 0.96 4.77 20.77
N ILE A 766 0.53 5.64 19.86
CA ILE A 766 -0.76 6.32 19.95
C ILE A 766 -1.93 5.33 19.81
N TYR A 767 -1.86 4.40 18.86
CA TYR A 767 -2.89 3.36 18.73
C TYR A 767 -2.86 2.38 19.90
N GLY A 768 -1.69 2.08 20.47
CA GLY A 768 -1.57 1.31 21.71
C GLY A 768 -2.30 1.98 22.88
N PHE A 769 -2.10 3.28 23.07
CA PHE A 769 -2.86 4.06 24.06
C PHE A 769 -4.36 4.05 23.78
N TRP A 770 -4.78 4.27 22.53
CA TRP A 770 -6.20 4.20 22.16
C TRP A 770 -6.83 2.84 22.40
N LYS A 771 -6.11 1.76 22.11
CA LYS A 771 -6.55 0.39 22.36
C LYS A 771 -6.80 0.16 23.84
N HIS A 772 -5.91 0.64 24.70
CA HIS A 772 -6.07 0.60 26.15
C HIS A 772 -7.32 1.38 26.59
N VAL A 773 -7.49 2.62 26.14
CA VAL A 773 -8.63 3.49 26.48
C VAL A 773 -9.98 2.94 25.97
N ARG A 774 -10.00 2.21 24.85
CA ARG A 774 -11.23 1.76 24.17
C ARG A 774 -11.58 0.29 24.32
N GLY A 775 -10.77 -0.53 24.97
CA GLY A 775 -10.88 -2.00 24.94
C GLY A 775 -12.30 -2.59 25.13
N LEU A 776 -13.19 -1.89 25.83
CA LEU A 776 -14.58 -2.29 26.05
C LEU A 776 -15.54 -2.08 24.86
N LYS A 777 -15.23 -1.20 23.89
CA LYS A 777 -16.17 -0.78 22.82
C LYS A 777 -16.11 -1.58 21.51
N ARG A 778 -15.10 -2.45 21.31
CA ARG A 778 -14.92 -3.22 20.05
C ARG A 778 -15.46 -4.66 20.09
N ILE A 779 -16.21 -5.03 21.12
CA ILE A 779 -16.64 -6.43 21.32
C ILE A 779 -17.58 -6.91 20.21
N ALA A 780 -18.55 -6.09 19.79
CA ALA A 780 -19.54 -6.48 18.78
C ALA A 780 -18.88 -6.75 17.41
N THR A 781 -18.06 -5.81 16.93
CA THR A 781 -17.27 -5.97 15.69
C THR A 781 -16.41 -7.22 15.75
N ARG A 782 -15.71 -7.43 16.87
CA ARG A 782 -14.87 -8.62 17.07
C ARG A 782 -15.66 -9.92 16.92
N ARG A 783 -16.84 -10.03 17.57
CA ARG A 783 -17.67 -11.24 17.46
C ARG A 783 -18.21 -11.47 16.06
N HIS A 784 -18.57 -10.40 15.35
CA HIS A 784 -19.00 -10.51 13.96
C HIS A 784 -17.88 -11.05 13.06
N LEU A 785 -16.66 -10.50 13.19
CA LEU A 785 -15.50 -10.97 12.43
C LEU A 785 -15.07 -12.40 12.83
N ASP A 786 -15.18 -12.76 14.11
CA ASP A 786 -14.94 -14.13 14.57
C ASP A 786 -15.89 -15.13 13.89
N MET A 787 -17.17 -14.76 13.75
CA MET A 787 -18.18 -15.57 13.06
C MET A 787 -17.89 -15.63 11.56
N PHE A 788 -17.55 -14.51 10.93
CA PHE A 788 -17.24 -14.45 9.50
C PHE A 788 -16.00 -15.30 9.16
N TYR A 789 -14.96 -15.23 9.99
CA TYR A 789 -13.80 -16.12 9.88
C TYR A 789 -14.21 -17.59 10.03
N ALA A 790 -14.94 -17.93 11.09
CA ALA A 790 -15.24 -19.31 11.44
C ALA A 790 -16.20 -20.01 10.46
N LEU A 791 -17.18 -19.28 9.93
CA LEU A 791 -18.28 -19.83 9.14
C LEU A 791 -18.16 -19.53 7.65
N GLN A 792 -17.33 -18.56 7.23
CA GLN A 792 -17.10 -18.25 5.81
C GLN A 792 -15.69 -18.61 5.38
N PHE A 793 -14.66 -17.99 5.99
CA PHE A 793 -13.28 -18.19 5.56
C PHE A 793 -12.81 -19.63 5.77
N ARG A 794 -13.00 -20.20 6.98
CA ARG A 794 -12.50 -21.55 7.28
C ARG A 794 -13.08 -22.62 6.34
N PRO A 795 -14.40 -22.65 6.03
CA PRO A 795 -14.93 -23.57 5.02
C PRO A 795 -14.33 -23.38 3.64
N LEU A 796 -14.15 -22.13 3.17
CA LEU A 796 -13.53 -21.84 1.86
C LEU A 796 -12.08 -22.33 1.81
N ALA A 797 -11.29 -22.07 2.86
CA ALA A 797 -9.92 -22.55 2.92
C ALA A 797 -9.86 -24.08 2.97
N ALA A 798 -10.81 -24.74 3.65
CA ALA A 798 -10.82 -26.19 3.78
C ALA A 798 -11.11 -26.95 2.47
N THR A 799 -11.74 -26.32 1.46
CA THR A 799 -11.98 -26.97 0.16
C THR A 799 -10.68 -27.16 -0.62
N LEU A 800 -9.69 -26.29 -0.42
CA LEU A 800 -8.40 -26.36 -1.12
C LEU A 800 -7.43 -27.41 -0.54
N GLU A 801 -7.72 -27.96 0.65
CA GLU A 801 -6.93 -29.07 1.22
C GLU A 801 -7.43 -30.45 0.75
N GLN A 802 -8.59 -30.50 0.07
CA GLN A 802 -9.23 -31.74 -0.40
C GLN A 802 -8.89 -32.08 -1.86
N ASP A 803 -8.39 -31.11 -2.60
CA ASP A 803 -7.85 -31.23 -3.97
C ASP A 803 -6.32 -31.41 -3.89
#